data_AF-A0A9E0B650-F1
#
_entry.id   AF-A0A9E0B650-F1
#
_cell.length_a   1.000
_cell.length_b   1.000
_cell.length_c   1.000
_cell.angle_alpha   90.00
_cell.angle_beta   90.00
_cell.angle_gamma   90.00
#
_symmetry.space_group_name_H-M   'P 1'
#
loop_
_entity.id
_entity.type
_entity.pdbx_description
1 polymer ?
#
loop_
_entity_poly.entity_id
_entity_poly.type
_entity_poly.pdbx_seq_one_letter_code
_entity_poly.pdbx_strand_id
1 'polypeptide(L)'
;HHDGGYSTWRVNVTDFLADENEIVVAVDNAPNDHVYPQMADFTFYGGLYRDVNVISVPETHFDLDYYGTHGIAVTPIVEGANASVEVEVFVTDATEEDTLEYVIKNGDEVIATKSVSANETKVTFEIENVHLWNGRKDPHLYTAEVTLKRNDTVLDERSTRFGCRTFVIDPEKGFILNGERYPLHGVSRHQDRPHIGNALTHKEHKEDIELILEMGANTIRLAHYQHDQYIYDLCDETGLVLWAEIPYISKHLPNGRENTISQMKELIIQNYNHPSIVVWGLSNEITMGGGEDDDLIENHNILNDLCHQMDPTRLTTMAVVSMCSIDAKYIQIPDVISYNHYYGWYGGTTDMNGEFFDDFHKKYPNIPIGLSEYGCEALNWHTSNPVQGDYTEEYQAYYHEELIKQLFTRDYIWATHVWNMYDFAADARAEGGENGMNHKGLVTFDRKYKKDAFYAYKAWLSDDPFVHICGKRYVDRVEDTTKVTVYSNQPEVELFVNGESLGKQTSDVHFFYFDVPNAGESTLVAKAGDCSDESKIRKVDTFNEEYRLKEEGEVLNWFDIDMPEGYFNINDKIGDIMKANEGKMFIDELMLKIMKGADGGAAEAAEAAAGAGSEGLMKMLSGFTVKRMLNLMGTAGGGKQFTKEELLELNSKLNKIKR
;
A
#
# COMPACT_ATOMS: atom_id res chain seq x y z
N HIS A 1 -31.08 -4.08 -1.98
CA HIS A 1 -30.01 -5.09 -1.85
C HIS A 1 -28.77 -4.51 -2.49
N HIS A 2 -27.61 -4.69 -1.88
CA HIS A 2 -26.33 -4.21 -2.40
C HIS A 2 -25.24 -5.19 -1.95
N ASP A 3 -24.36 -5.58 -2.87
CA ASP A 3 -23.22 -6.46 -2.62
C ASP A 3 -21.93 -5.69 -2.93
N GLY A 4 -21.30 -5.15 -1.90
CA GLY A 4 -20.08 -4.35 -2.00
C GLY A 4 -19.87 -3.53 -0.74
N GLY A 5 -18.80 -3.80 0.01
CA GLY A 5 -18.60 -3.17 1.30
C GLY A 5 -18.09 -1.72 1.26
N TYR A 6 -17.78 -1.15 0.09
CA TYR A 6 -16.86 -0.01 -0.01
C TYR A 6 -17.35 1.17 -0.86
N SER A 7 -18.44 0.99 -1.58
CA SER A 7 -19.00 1.97 -2.50
C SER A 7 -20.27 2.61 -1.92
N THR A 8 -20.55 3.83 -2.36
CA THR A 8 -21.83 4.48 -2.08
C THR A 8 -22.94 3.79 -2.87
N TRP A 9 -24.09 3.57 -2.26
CA TRP A 9 -25.30 3.14 -2.93
C TRP A 9 -26.51 3.89 -2.38
N ARG A 10 -27.57 3.96 -3.17
CA ARG A 10 -28.81 4.65 -2.80
C ARG A 10 -30.01 3.78 -3.11
N VAL A 11 -31.11 4.06 -2.43
CA VAL A 11 -32.40 3.41 -2.64
C VAL A 11 -33.49 4.46 -2.56
N ASN A 12 -34.30 4.56 -3.61
CA ASN A 12 -35.49 5.41 -3.59
C ASN A 12 -36.57 4.74 -2.73
N VAL A 13 -36.91 5.39 -1.61
CA VAL A 13 -37.89 4.88 -0.64
C VAL A 13 -39.23 5.61 -0.68
N THR A 14 -39.43 6.53 -1.63
CA THR A 14 -40.57 7.48 -1.66
C THR A 14 -41.92 6.78 -1.53
N ASP A 15 -42.13 5.69 -2.28
CA ASP A 15 -43.39 4.93 -2.29
C ASP A 15 -43.67 4.15 -0.99
N PHE A 16 -42.69 4.04 -0.10
CA PHE A 16 -42.81 3.32 1.17
C PHE A 16 -42.99 4.25 2.37
N LEU A 17 -42.87 5.58 2.19
CA LEU A 17 -42.92 6.54 3.28
C LEU A 17 -44.35 6.74 3.81
N ALA A 18 -44.48 6.68 5.14
CA ALA A 18 -45.65 7.07 5.92
C ALA A 18 -45.30 8.23 6.88
N ASP A 19 -46.25 8.65 7.73
CA ASP A 19 -46.03 9.70 8.73
C ASP A 19 -44.91 9.34 9.73
N GLU A 20 -44.79 8.06 10.09
CA GLU A 20 -43.70 7.49 10.90
C GLU A 20 -43.16 6.25 10.19
N ASN A 21 -41.83 6.16 10.07
CA ASN A 21 -41.16 5.09 9.32
C ASN A 21 -40.13 4.38 10.21
N GLU A 22 -40.10 3.05 10.13
CA GLU A 22 -39.02 2.23 10.66
C GLU A 22 -38.10 1.82 9.50
N ILE A 23 -36.84 2.23 9.57
CA ILE A 23 -35.81 1.85 8.59
C ILE A 23 -34.96 0.75 9.20
N VAL A 24 -35.00 -0.44 8.61
CA VAL A 24 -34.18 -1.59 9.01
C VAL A 24 -33.16 -1.86 7.91
N VAL A 25 -31.88 -1.82 8.27
CA VAL A 25 -30.78 -2.20 7.38
C VAL A 25 -30.11 -3.45 7.95
N ALA A 26 -30.26 -4.57 7.24
CA ALA A 26 -29.54 -5.80 7.57
C ALA A 26 -28.19 -5.79 6.84
N VAL A 27 -27.10 -5.89 7.60
CA VAL A 27 -25.73 -5.91 7.07
C VAL A 27 -25.12 -7.28 7.38
N ASP A 28 -24.42 -7.86 6.41
CA ASP A 28 -23.77 -9.16 6.53
C ASP A 28 -22.36 -9.11 5.95
N ASN A 29 -21.40 -9.67 6.68
CA ASN A 29 -20.01 -9.85 6.26
C ASN A 29 -19.58 -11.33 6.34
N ALA A 30 -20.54 -12.26 6.36
CA ALA A 30 -20.28 -13.68 6.41
C ALA A 30 -19.59 -14.19 5.13
N PRO A 31 -18.79 -15.27 5.24
CA PRO A 31 -18.14 -15.89 4.10
C PRO A 31 -19.12 -16.33 3.01
N ASN A 32 -18.76 -16.08 1.75
CA ASN A 32 -19.48 -16.51 0.56
C ASN A 32 -18.50 -16.67 -0.63
N ASP A 33 -19.01 -16.93 -1.83
CA ASP A 33 -18.21 -17.20 -3.03
C ASP A 33 -18.41 -16.20 -4.18
N HIS A 34 -19.12 -15.09 -3.95
CA HIS A 34 -19.54 -14.15 -5.00
C HIS A 34 -19.32 -12.66 -4.68
N VAL A 35 -19.06 -12.29 -3.43
CA VAL A 35 -18.80 -10.90 -3.02
C VAL A 35 -17.37 -10.75 -2.52
N TYR A 36 -16.54 -10.03 -3.26
CA TYR A 36 -15.17 -9.73 -2.83
C TYR A 36 -15.11 -8.62 -1.78
N PRO A 37 -14.15 -8.67 -0.83
CA PRO A 37 -13.09 -9.68 -0.63
C PRO A 37 -13.56 -10.90 0.20
N GLN A 38 -12.88 -12.04 0.04
CA GLN A 38 -13.14 -13.29 0.81
C GLN A 38 -11.88 -13.93 1.40
N MET A 39 -10.70 -13.66 0.82
CA MET A 39 -9.41 -14.08 1.33
C MET A 39 -8.47 -12.89 1.17
N ALA A 40 -7.98 -12.34 2.27
CA ALA A 40 -7.07 -11.20 2.27
C ALA A 40 -6.42 -11.02 3.65
N ASP A 41 -5.33 -10.28 3.71
CA ASP A 41 -4.57 -10.00 4.92
C ASP A 41 -5.08 -8.77 5.68
N PHE A 42 -6.40 -8.56 5.77
CA PHE A 42 -7.00 -7.48 6.57
C PHE A 42 -8.36 -7.90 7.11
N THR A 43 -8.78 -7.30 8.23
CA THR A 43 -10.08 -7.60 8.84
C THR A 43 -11.24 -7.05 8.00
N PHE A 44 -12.22 -7.89 7.66
CA PHE A 44 -13.45 -7.48 6.96
C PHE A 44 -14.48 -6.98 7.97
N TYR A 45 -14.31 -5.74 8.44
CA TYR A 45 -15.22 -5.12 9.41
C TYR A 45 -16.64 -4.98 8.84
N GLY A 46 -17.61 -5.68 9.45
CA GLY A 46 -19.03 -5.57 9.10
C GLY A 46 -19.73 -4.41 9.83
N GLY A 47 -20.71 -3.80 9.17
CA GLY A 47 -21.55 -2.75 9.75
C GLY A 47 -21.71 -1.53 8.85
N LEU A 48 -22.48 -0.54 9.33
CA LEU A 48 -22.62 0.78 8.69
C LEU A 48 -21.50 1.68 9.18
N TYR A 49 -20.31 1.51 8.59
CA TYR A 49 -19.07 2.16 9.06
C TYR A 49 -18.81 3.54 8.43
N ARG A 50 -19.62 3.94 7.44
CA ARG A 50 -19.67 5.30 6.87
C ARG A 50 -21.07 5.89 7.02
N ASP A 51 -21.21 7.16 6.68
CA ASP A 51 -22.44 7.92 6.85
C ASP A 51 -23.64 7.30 6.11
N VAL A 52 -24.80 7.37 6.77
CA VAL A 52 -26.10 7.10 6.17
C VAL A 52 -26.87 8.41 6.11
N ASN A 53 -27.22 8.84 4.91
CA ASN A 53 -27.88 10.12 4.67
C ASN A 53 -29.28 9.90 4.09
N VAL A 54 -30.23 10.76 4.48
CA VAL A 54 -31.54 10.88 3.82
C VAL A 54 -31.47 12.08 2.88
N ILE A 55 -31.67 11.83 1.59
CA ILE A 55 -31.64 12.87 0.56
C ILE A 55 -33.08 13.15 0.13
N SER A 56 -33.53 14.40 0.28
CA SER A 56 -34.83 14.86 -0.20
C SER A 56 -34.61 15.75 -1.41
N VAL A 57 -35.18 15.34 -2.54
CA VAL A 57 -35.11 16.03 -3.84
C VAL A 57 -36.51 16.14 -4.43
N PRO A 58 -36.75 17.13 -5.31
CA PRO A 58 -37.97 17.16 -6.12
C PRO A 58 -38.05 15.98 -7.09
N GLU A 59 -39.22 15.78 -7.71
CA GLU A 59 -39.47 14.73 -8.71
C GLU A 59 -38.45 14.79 -9.86
N THR A 60 -38.26 15.98 -10.47
CA THR A 60 -37.18 16.20 -11.44
C THR A 60 -35.90 16.65 -10.73
N HIS A 61 -34.84 15.83 -10.78
CA HIS A 61 -33.59 16.04 -10.05
C HIS A 61 -32.39 15.43 -10.79
N PHE A 62 -31.16 15.71 -10.35
CA PHE A 62 -29.97 15.02 -10.88
C PHE A 62 -29.91 13.56 -10.41
N ASP A 63 -29.52 12.64 -11.29
CA ASP A 63 -29.54 11.19 -11.06
C ASP A 63 -28.87 10.79 -9.74
N LEU A 64 -29.57 9.95 -8.97
CA LEU A 64 -29.14 9.39 -7.70
C LEU A 64 -29.02 7.86 -7.72
N ASP A 65 -29.51 7.21 -8.76
CA ASP A 65 -29.78 5.76 -8.82
C ASP A 65 -28.72 4.98 -9.61
N TYR A 66 -28.01 5.63 -10.53
CA TYR A 66 -26.98 4.96 -11.33
C TYR A 66 -25.66 4.75 -10.56
N TYR A 67 -25.48 3.56 -9.98
CA TYR A 67 -24.26 3.12 -9.26
C TYR A 67 -23.73 4.15 -8.24
N GLY A 68 -24.63 4.83 -7.51
CA GLY A 68 -24.24 5.80 -6.48
C GLY A 68 -23.64 7.10 -7.02
N THR A 69 -23.81 7.40 -8.31
CA THR A 69 -23.31 8.61 -9.00
C THR A 69 -23.57 9.92 -8.25
N HIS A 70 -22.73 10.93 -8.48
CA HIS A 70 -22.99 12.30 -8.06
C HIS A 70 -23.88 13.07 -9.05
N GLY A 71 -24.26 12.44 -10.17
CA GLY A 71 -25.09 13.04 -11.22
C GLY A 71 -24.34 14.05 -12.12
N ILE A 72 -23.02 14.16 -11.96
CA ILE A 72 -22.14 15.07 -12.70
C ILE A 72 -20.78 14.41 -12.98
N ALA A 73 -20.31 14.52 -14.22
CA ALA A 73 -18.99 14.09 -14.67
C ALA A 73 -18.28 15.27 -15.35
N VAL A 74 -17.01 15.50 -15.01
CA VAL A 74 -16.21 16.62 -15.52
C VAL A 74 -14.92 16.09 -16.14
N THR A 75 -14.70 16.39 -17.42
CA THR A 75 -13.58 15.89 -18.20
C THR A 75 -12.73 17.06 -18.73
N PRO A 76 -11.65 17.45 -18.03
CA PRO A 76 -10.73 18.46 -18.50
C PRO A 76 -9.68 17.87 -19.46
N ILE A 77 -9.51 18.49 -20.62
CA ILE A 77 -8.47 18.21 -21.61
C ILE A 77 -7.59 19.45 -21.77
N VAL A 78 -6.30 19.34 -21.43
CA VAL A 78 -5.36 20.46 -21.55
C VAL A 78 -4.82 20.57 -22.97
N GLU A 79 -4.92 21.74 -23.57
CA GLU A 79 -4.49 22.04 -24.94
C GLU A 79 -3.56 23.27 -24.96
N GLY A 80 -2.24 23.01 -24.97
CA GLY A 80 -1.25 24.08 -24.89
C GLY A 80 -1.32 24.82 -23.54
N ALA A 81 -1.69 26.10 -23.56
CA ALA A 81 -1.87 26.91 -22.35
C ALA A 81 -3.31 26.94 -21.83
N ASN A 82 -4.27 26.35 -22.55
CA ASN A 82 -5.69 26.39 -22.23
C ASN A 82 -6.18 24.99 -21.82
N ALA A 83 -7.44 24.89 -21.39
CA ALA A 83 -8.13 23.62 -21.23
C ALA A 83 -9.55 23.67 -21.79
N SER A 84 -9.93 22.61 -22.49
CA SER A 84 -11.31 22.31 -22.84
C SER A 84 -11.91 21.45 -21.73
N VAL A 85 -13.00 21.89 -21.11
CA VAL A 85 -13.63 21.23 -19.96
C VAL A 85 -15.04 20.83 -20.34
N GLU A 86 -15.26 19.54 -20.56
CA GLU A 86 -16.60 18.98 -20.75
C GLU A 86 -17.25 18.73 -19.39
N VAL A 87 -18.48 19.21 -19.22
CA VAL A 87 -19.32 18.91 -18.06
C VAL A 87 -20.56 18.18 -18.57
N GLU A 88 -20.73 16.94 -18.13
CA GLU A 88 -21.89 16.10 -18.41
C GLU A 88 -22.67 15.85 -17.12
N VAL A 89 -24.00 15.95 -17.20
CA VAL A 89 -24.90 15.66 -16.09
C VAL A 89 -25.91 14.60 -16.48
N PHE A 90 -26.53 13.98 -15.47
CA PHE A 90 -27.58 13.00 -15.67
C PHE A 90 -28.80 13.46 -14.88
N VAL A 91 -29.96 13.55 -15.53
CA VAL A 91 -31.17 14.15 -14.95
C VAL A 91 -32.33 13.16 -15.05
N THR A 92 -33.02 12.97 -13.93
CA THR A 92 -34.22 12.14 -13.80
C THR A 92 -35.46 12.99 -14.07
N ASP A 93 -36.40 12.46 -14.87
CA ASP A 93 -37.72 13.04 -15.14
C ASP A 93 -37.71 14.51 -15.63
N ALA A 94 -36.72 14.87 -16.46
CA ALA A 94 -36.65 16.17 -17.11
C ALA A 94 -37.74 16.37 -18.16
N THR A 95 -38.21 17.61 -18.30
CA THR A 95 -39.24 18.04 -19.26
C THR A 95 -38.68 19.10 -20.22
N GLU A 96 -39.40 19.40 -21.30
CA GLU A 96 -39.01 20.45 -22.26
C GLU A 96 -38.98 21.86 -21.65
N GLU A 97 -39.63 22.08 -20.50
CA GLU A 97 -39.63 23.35 -19.77
C GLU A 97 -38.40 23.52 -18.86
N ASP A 98 -37.62 22.46 -18.67
CA ASP A 98 -36.47 22.45 -17.79
C ASP A 98 -35.20 22.94 -18.51
N THR A 99 -34.36 23.63 -17.75
CA THR A 99 -33.09 24.20 -18.21
C THR A 99 -31.98 23.87 -17.23
N LEU A 100 -30.76 23.79 -17.74
CA LEU A 100 -29.54 23.56 -16.98
C LEU A 100 -28.64 24.78 -17.12
N GLU A 101 -28.24 25.35 -15.99
CA GLU A 101 -27.24 26.42 -15.91
C GLU A 101 -25.94 25.86 -15.35
N TYR A 102 -24.93 25.82 -16.21
CA TYR A 102 -23.58 25.34 -15.91
C TYR A 102 -22.68 26.52 -15.60
N VAL A 103 -21.92 26.43 -14.52
CA VAL A 103 -20.98 27.45 -14.06
C VAL A 103 -19.64 26.78 -13.74
N ILE A 104 -18.55 27.34 -14.26
CA ILE A 104 -17.19 27.00 -13.79
C ILE A 104 -16.69 28.13 -12.90
N LYS A 105 -16.10 27.79 -11.75
CA LYS A 105 -15.52 28.71 -10.79
C LYS A 105 -14.04 28.42 -10.49
N ASN A 106 -13.29 29.49 -10.24
CA ASN A 106 -11.96 29.47 -9.64
C ASN A 106 -12.04 30.14 -8.26
N GLY A 107 -12.08 29.34 -7.18
CA GLY A 107 -12.51 29.83 -5.87
C GLY A 107 -13.92 30.45 -5.96
N ASP A 108 -14.06 31.71 -5.55
CA ASP A 108 -15.33 32.44 -5.62
C ASP A 108 -15.57 33.12 -6.98
N GLU A 109 -14.58 33.14 -7.88
CA GLU A 109 -14.69 33.80 -9.18
C GLU A 109 -15.39 32.91 -10.21
N VAL A 110 -16.47 33.40 -10.84
CA VAL A 110 -17.12 32.74 -11.97
C VAL A 110 -16.32 33.01 -13.25
N ILE A 111 -15.72 31.96 -13.82
CA ILE A 111 -14.91 32.08 -15.04
C ILE A 111 -15.73 31.85 -16.31
N ALA A 112 -16.80 31.06 -16.24
CA ALA A 112 -17.68 30.80 -17.37
C ALA A 112 -19.08 30.38 -16.94
N THR A 113 -20.08 30.68 -17.77
CA THR A 113 -21.47 30.28 -17.57
C THR A 113 -22.12 29.91 -18.90
N LYS A 114 -22.92 28.85 -18.92
CA LYS A 114 -23.76 28.47 -20.07
C LYS A 114 -25.12 27.97 -19.58
N SER A 115 -26.17 28.36 -20.27
CA SER A 115 -27.54 27.88 -20.00
C SER A 115 -28.08 27.18 -21.25
N VAL A 116 -28.58 25.97 -21.08
CA VAL A 116 -29.12 25.13 -22.15
C VAL A 116 -30.43 24.46 -21.71
N SER A 117 -31.15 23.86 -22.65
CA SER A 117 -32.29 23.01 -22.31
C SER A 117 -31.81 21.79 -21.52
N ALA A 118 -32.64 21.25 -20.61
CA ALA A 118 -32.31 20.04 -19.86
C ALA A 118 -32.13 18.79 -20.75
N ASN A 119 -32.52 18.84 -22.03
CA ASN A 119 -32.22 17.80 -23.02
C ASN A 119 -30.77 17.84 -23.52
N GLU A 120 -30.05 18.94 -23.30
CA GLU A 120 -28.62 19.10 -23.61
C GLU A 120 -27.82 18.93 -22.31
N THR A 121 -27.58 17.67 -21.96
CA THR A 121 -26.94 17.29 -20.69
C THR A 121 -25.42 17.33 -20.72
N LYS A 122 -24.82 17.84 -21.79
CA LYS A 122 -23.37 17.88 -22.01
C LYS A 122 -22.98 19.23 -22.58
N VAL A 123 -22.06 19.92 -21.92
CA VAL A 123 -21.58 21.25 -22.32
C VAL A 123 -20.06 21.35 -22.17
N THR A 124 -19.39 21.88 -23.17
CA THR A 124 -17.93 22.10 -23.15
C THR A 124 -17.59 23.57 -22.90
N PHE A 125 -16.67 23.86 -22.00
CA PHE A 125 -16.11 25.18 -21.71
C PHE A 125 -14.65 25.27 -22.18
N GLU A 126 -14.21 26.48 -22.53
CA GLU A 126 -12.79 26.75 -22.76
C GLU A 126 -12.29 27.64 -21.61
N ILE A 127 -11.21 27.20 -20.96
CA ILE A 127 -10.51 27.95 -19.92
C ILE A 127 -9.19 28.43 -20.52
N GLU A 128 -9.09 29.74 -20.77
CA GLU A 128 -7.85 30.34 -21.25
C GLU A 128 -6.81 30.45 -20.12
N ASN A 129 -5.54 30.19 -20.42
CA ASN A 129 -4.43 30.24 -19.46
C ASN A 129 -4.73 29.43 -18.18
N VAL A 130 -5.13 28.18 -18.37
CA VAL A 130 -5.59 27.30 -17.29
C VAL A 130 -4.52 27.15 -16.21
N HIS A 131 -4.94 27.21 -14.95
CA HIS A 131 -4.09 26.90 -13.82
C HIS A 131 -4.11 25.39 -13.60
N LEU A 132 -3.00 24.73 -13.91
CA LEU A 132 -2.90 23.27 -13.85
C LEU A 132 -2.92 22.76 -12.41
N TRP A 133 -3.61 21.65 -12.18
CA TRP A 133 -3.36 20.81 -11.01
C TRP A 133 -2.00 20.13 -11.23
N ASN A 134 -1.01 20.42 -10.38
CA ASN A 134 0.38 20.06 -10.60
C ASN A 134 0.99 19.32 -9.40
N GLY A 135 0.23 18.36 -8.87
CA GLY A 135 0.63 17.55 -7.72
C GLY A 135 0.89 18.43 -6.50
N ARG A 136 1.83 18.02 -5.64
CA ARG A 136 2.13 18.73 -4.39
C ARG A 136 2.69 20.14 -4.60
N LYS A 137 3.24 20.43 -5.79
CA LYS A 137 3.79 21.76 -6.10
C LYS A 137 2.68 22.81 -6.13
N ASP A 138 1.53 22.46 -6.70
CA ASP A 138 0.41 23.37 -6.91
C ASP A 138 -0.89 22.59 -7.19
N PRO A 139 -1.60 22.12 -6.16
CA PRO A 139 -2.81 21.30 -6.31
C PRO A 139 -4.06 22.13 -6.62
N HIS A 140 -4.01 22.91 -7.71
CA HIS A 140 -5.09 23.82 -8.07
C HIS A 140 -6.39 23.11 -8.45
N LEU A 141 -7.51 23.55 -7.88
CA LEU A 141 -8.84 22.99 -8.11
C LEU A 141 -9.83 24.06 -8.57
N TYR A 142 -10.54 23.76 -9.65
CA TYR A 142 -11.74 24.48 -10.08
C TYR A 142 -12.98 23.80 -9.50
N THR A 143 -14.13 24.48 -9.58
CA THR A 143 -15.44 23.91 -9.25
C THR A 143 -16.38 24.03 -10.44
N ALA A 144 -17.02 22.93 -10.82
CA ALA A 144 -18.14 22.92 -11.75
C ALA A 144 -19.44 22.85 -10.94
N GLU A 145 -20.38 23.76 -11.22
CA GLU A 145 -21.72 23.80 -10.63
C GLU A 145 -22.75 23.71 -11.74
N VAL A 146 -23.81 22.92 -11.53
CA VAL A 146 -24.93 22.83 -12.46
C VAL A 146 -26.24 22.98 -11.68
N THR A 147 -27.03 23.96 -12.09
CA THR A 147 -28.35 24.25 -11.51
C THR A 147 -29.44 23.83 -12.48
N LEU A 148 -30.33 22.95 -12.04
CA LEU A 148 -31.53 22.56 -12.76
C LEU A 148 -32.69 23.51 -12.40
N LYS A 149 -33.32 24.12 -13.41
CA LYS A 149 -34.40 25.10 -13.24
C LYS A 149 -35.61 24.78 -14.10
N ARG A 150 -36.81 25.04 -13.56
CA ARG A 150 -38.07 25.13 -14.32
C ARG A 150 -38.56 26.57 -14.28
N ASN A 151 -38.56 27.24 -15.43
CA ASN A 151 -38.73 28.69 -15.51
C ASN A 151 -37.69 29.39 -14.58
N ASP A 152 -38.12 30.28 -13.68
CA ASP A 152 -37.25 30.95 -12.72
C ASP A 152 -37.07 30.19 -11.38
N THR A 153 -37.59 28.97 -11.27
CA THR A 153 -37.52 28.18 -10.02
C THR A 153 -36.37 27.17 -10.10
N VAL A 154 -35.45 27.23 -9.14
CA VAL A 154 -34.41 26.21 -8.95
C VAL A 154 -35.06 24.95 -8.38
N LEU A 155 -34.82 23.82 -9.04
CA LEU A 155 -35.30 22.51 -8.61
C LEU A 155 -34.21 21.76 -7.83
N ASP A 156 -33.02 21.65 -8.41
CA ASP A 156 -31.91 20.90 -7.83
C ASP A 156 -30.56 21.52 -8.27
N GLU A 157 -29.50 21.24 -7.50
CA GLU A 157 -28.15 21.75 -7.73
C GLU A 157 -27.12 20.65 -7.49
N ARG A 158 -26.10 20.56 -8.37
CA ARG A 158 -24.93 19.70 -8.16
C ARG A 158 -23.66 20.47 -8.38
N SER A 159 -22.62 20.07 -7.65
CA SER A 159 -21.29 20.63 -7.78
C SER A 159 -20.24 19.55 -7.58
N THR A 160 -19.14 19.66 -8.31
CA THR A 160 -17.92 18.87 -8.06
C THR A 160 -16.69 19.72 -8.27
N ARG A 161 -15.64 19.44 -7.51
CA ARG A 161 -14.30 19.97 -7.79
C ARG A 161 -13.64 19.14 -8.88
N PHE A 162 -12.71 19.74 -9.59
CA PHE A 162 -11.88 19.07 -10.60
C PHE A 162 -10.56 19.82 -10.78
N GLY A 163 -9.56 19.14 -11.35
CA GLY A 163 -8.25 19.71 -11.66
C GLY A 163 -7.85 19.44 -13.11
N CYS A 164 -7.28 20.44 -13.76
CA CYS A 164 -6.78 20.31 -15.14
C CYS A 164 -5.33 19.81 -15.12
N ARG A 165 -5.10 18.58 -15.59
CA ARG A 165 -3.76 17.98 -15.64
C ARG A 165 -3.63 17.00 -16.79
N THR A 166 -2.40 16.81 -17.25
CA THR A 166 -2.01 15.69 -18.12
C THR A 166 -0.97 14.85 -17.41
N PHE A 167 -0.95 13.56 -17.69
CA PHE A 167 0.11 12.69 -17.22
C PHE A 167 0.45 11.61 -18.24
N VAL A 168 1.66 11.07 -18.13
CA VAL A 168 2.13 9.93 -18.92
C VAL A 168 2.91 9.02 -17.99
N ILE A 169 2.76 7.70 -18.17
CA ILE A 169 3.66 6.72 -17.57
C ILE A 169 4.57 6.18 -18.67
N ASP A 170 5.80 6.70 -18.69
CA ASP A 170 6.82 6.34 -19.67
C ASP A 170 7.63 5.16 -19.13
N PRO A 171 7.85 4.08 -19.91
CA PRO A 171 8.53 2.89 -19.43
C PRO A 171 10.01 3.11 -19.09
N GLU A 172 10.64 4.20 -19.56
CA GLU A 172 12.05 4.51 -19.25
C GLU A 172 12.20 5.67 -18.26
N LYS A 173 11.27 6.63 -18.30
CA LYS A 173 11.35 7.87 -17.50
C LYS A 173 10.44 7.86 -16.27
N GLY A 174 9.60 6.84 -16.14
CA GLY A 174 8.62 6.71 -15.08
C GLY A 174 7.44 7.68 -15.26
N PHE A 175 6.90 8.16 -14.14
CA PHE A 175 5.74 9.05 -14.15
C PHE A 175 6.11 10.49 -14.53
N ILE A 176 5.30 11.08 -15.40
CA ILE A 176 5.42 12.45 -15.90
C ILE A 176 4.09 13.16 -15.65
N LEU A 177 4.13 14.31 -14.97
CA LEU A 177 2.97 15.17 -14.71
C LEU A 177 3.17 16.50 -15.45
N ASN A 178 2.20 16.88 -16.26
CA ASN A 178 2.21 18.15 -17.02
C ASN A 178 3.50 18.37 -17.85
N GLY A 179 4.05 17.29 -18.39
CA GLY A 179 5.27 17.30 -19.21
C GLY A 179 6.60 17.32 -18.42
N GLU A 180 6.54 17.39 -17.08
CA GLU A 180 7.72 17.31 -16.20
C GLU A 180 7.83 15.94 -15.53
N ARG A 181 9.06 15.44 -15.34
CA ARG A 181 9.27 14.24 -14.52
C ARG A 181 8.76 14.49 -13.11
N TYR A 182 7.97 13.55 -12.59
CA TYR A 182 7.39 13.62 -11.26
C TYR A 182 7.42 12.21 -10.63
N PRO A 183 8.60 11.70 -10.23
CA PRO A 183 8.75 10.34 -9.74
C PRO A 183 7.80 10.05 -8.58
N LEU A 184 7.02 8.98 -8.65
CA LEU A 184 6.04 8.64 -7.63
C LEU A 184 6.66 7.76 -6.55
N HIS A 185 6.84 8.35 -5.37
CA HIS A 185 7.35 7.67 -4.19
C HIS A 185 6.41 7.91 -3.03
N GLY A 186 5.87 6.82 -2.48
CA GLY A 186 4.88 6.93 -1.44
C GLY A 186 4.54 5.61 -0.79
N VAL A 187 3.29 5.50 -0.36
CA VAL A 187 2.84 4.51 0.61
C VAL A 187 1.48 3.96 0.25
N SER A 188 1.15 2.79 0.77
CA SER A 188 -0.22 2.28 0.82
C SER A 188 -0.90 2.69 2.13
N ARG A 189 -2.22 2.68 2.18
CA ARG A 189 -3.00 3.04 3.40
C ARG A 189 -4.29 2.24 3.51
N HIS A 190 -4.47 1.52 4.62
CA HIS A 190 -5.76 0.93 5.00
C HIS A 190 -6.66 1.92 5.75
N GLN A 191 -7.98 1.67 5.76
CA GLN A 191 -8.98 2.58 6.33
C GLN A 191 -9.38 2.27 7.79
N ASP A 192 -8.49 1.75 8.60
CA ASP A 192 -8.82 1.34 9.97
C ASP A 192 -7.93 1.96 11.04
N ARG A 193 -8.44 1.94 12.27
CA ARG A 193 -7.78 2.40 13.49
C ARG A 193 -8.17 1.58 14.72
N PRO A 194 -7.34 1.60 15.79
CA PRO A 194 -7.61 0.87 17.00
C PRO A 194 -8.96 1.25 17.60
N HIS A 195 -9.68 0.26 18.13
CA HIS A 195 -10.96 0.38 18.85
C HIS A 195 -12.17 0.85 18.03
N ILE A 196 -11.97 1.45 16.85
CA ILE A 196 -13.04 1.91 15.96
C ILE A 196 -13.13 1.11 14.66
N GLY A 197 -12.17 0.21 14.40
CA GLY A 197 -12.12 -0.54 13.15
C GLY A 197 -12.05 0.43 11.97
N ASN A 198 -12.91 0.23 10.97
CA ASN A 198 -13.04 1.11 9.82
C ASN A 198 -14.05 2.26 9.97
N ALA A 199 -14.66 2.45 11.15
CA ALA A 199 -15.62 3.53 11.40
C ALA A 199 -14.90 4.87 11.68
N LEU A 200 -14.12 5.33 10.70
CA LEU A 200 -13.33 6.55 10.79
C LEU A 200 -14.19 7.80 10.60
N THR A 201 -13.78 8.91 11.22
CA THR A 201 -14.34 10.22 10.93
C THR A 201 -13.39 11.02 10.03
N HIS A 202 -13.84 12.18 9.55
CA HIS A 202 -13.00 13.12 8.81
C HIS A 202 -11.72 13.50 9.57
N LYS A 203 -11.74 13.51 10.91
CA LYS A 203 -10.56 13.80 11.73
C LYS A 203 -9.46 12.77 11.49
N GLU A 204 -9.80 11.48 11.53
CA GLU A 204 -8.82 10.40 11.35
C GLU A 204 -8.29 10.35 9.91
N HIS A 205 -9.14 10.64 8.91
CA HIS A 205 -8.70 10.80 7.52
C HIS A 205 -7.70 11.93 7.34
N LYS A 206 -7.97 13.10 7.97
CA LYS A 206 -7.10 14.26 7.90
C LYS A 206 -5.74 14.01 8.56
N GLU A 207 -5.73 13.42 9.76
CA GLU A 207 -4.49 13.07 10.46
C GLU A 207 -3.64 12.07 9.64
N ASP A 208 -4.29 11.10 8.98
CA ASP A 208 -3.58 10.17 8.10
C ASP A 208 -2.90 10.91 6.92
N ILE A 209 -3.58 11.88 6.29
CA ILE A 209 -2.98 12.65 5.19
C ILE A 209 -1.87 13.58 5.69
N GLU A 210 -2.04 14.23 6.84
CA GLU A 210 -1.02 15.11 7.44
C GLU A 210 0.31 14.37 7.69
N LEU A 211 0.25 13.14 8.22
CA LEU A 211 1.43 12.31 8.45
C LEU A 211 2.11 11.87 7.14
N ILE A 212 1.33 11.53 6.12
CA ILE A 212 1.85 11.17 4.79
C ILE A 212 2.55 12.37 4.14
N LEU A 213 1.95 13.55 4.23
CA LEU A 213 2.52 14.79 3.71
C LEU A 213 3.80 15.20 4.44
N GLU A 214 3.81 15.05 5.78
CA GLU A 214 4.99 15.30 6.61
C GLU A 214 6.16 14.41 6.18
N MET A 215 5.90 13.14 5.85
CA MET A 215 6.92 12.22 5.35
C MET A 215 7.47 12.64 3.97
N GLY A 216 6.75 13.46 3.21
CA GLY A 216 7.17 13.86 1.86
C GLY A 216 6.61 13.01 0.73
N ALA A 217 5.79 11.99 1.00
CA ALA A 217 5.19 11.15 -0.05
C ALA A 217 4.36 11.99 -1.03
N ASN A 218 4.39 11.61 -2.31
CA ASN A 218 3.62 12.27 -3.37
C ASN A 218 2.62 11.34 -4.06
N THR A 219 2.58 10.06 -3.69
CA THR A 219 1.58 9.09 -4.15
C THR A 219 1.02 8.26 -2.99
N ILE A 220 -0.24 7.86 -3.11
CA ILE A 220 -0.85 6.85 -2.24
C ILE A 220 -1.49 5.76 -3.09
N ARG A 221 -1.23 4.50 -2.73
CA ARG A 221 -2.07 3.38 -3.14
C ARG A 221 -3.15 3.15 -2.09
N LEU A 222 -4.38 3.44 -2.46
CA LEU A 222 -5.56 3.26 -1.62
C LEU A 222 -6.08 1.83 -1.74
N ALA A 223 -5.30 0.93 -1.15
CA ALA A 223 -5.52 -0.51 -1.12
C ALA A 223 -6.53 -0.92 -0.02
N HIS A 224 -7.35 -1.94 -0.20
CA HIS A 224 -7.54 -2.79 -1.38
C HIS A 224 -8.96 -2.63 -1.94
N TYR A 225 -9.50 -1.42 -1.87
CA TYR A 225 -10.91 -1.17 -2.11
C TYR A 225 -11.16 0.33 -2.24
N GLN A 226 -12.37 0.71 -2.65
CA GLN A 226 -12.79 2.10 -2.64
C GLN A 226 -12.75 2.70 -1.22
N HIS A 227 -12.09 3.85 -1.08
CA HIS A 227 -12.02 4.59 0.16
C HIS A 227 -13.16 5.62 0.29
N ASP A 228 -13.20 6.31 1.42
CA ASP A 228 -14.17 7.37 1.70
C ASP A 228 -13.95 8.57 0.75
N GLN A 229 -15.03 9.21 0.28
CA GLN A 229 -14.94 10.39 -0.60
C GLN A 229 -14.06 11.49 0.00
N TYR A 230 -14.10 11.66 1.32
CA TYR A 230 -13.31 12.68 2.00
C TYR A 230 -11.79 12.43 1.89
N ILE A 231 -11.32 11.18 1.77
CA ILE A 231 -9.88 10.93 1.54
C ILE A 231 -9.47 11.34 0.13
N TYR A 232 -10.31 11.08 -0.87
CA TYR A 232 -10.04 11.47 -2.25
C TYR A 232 -10.02 13.00 -2.40
N ASP A 233 -10.99 13.67 -1.76
CA ASP A 233 -11.03 15.13 -1.61
C ASP A 233 -9.74 15.69 -1.00
N LEU A 234 -9.27 15.11 0.11
CA LEU A 234 -8.02 15.53 0.73
C LEU A 234 -6.81 15.32 -0.19
N CYS A 235 -6.80 14.26 -1.00
CA CYS A 235 -5.71 13.99 -1.94
C CYS A 235 -5.71 14.96 -3.13
N ASP A 236 -6.88 15.34 -3.62
CA ASP A 236 -7.03 16.41 -4.61
C ASP A 236 -6.49 17.73 -4.07
N GLU A 237 -6.87 18.11 -2.84
CA GLU A 237 -6.48 19.36 -2.18
C GLU A 237 -4.98 19.45 -1.89
N THR A 238 -4.34 18.30 -1.67
CA THR A 238 -2.94 18.23 -1.20
C THR A 238 -1.97 17.82 -2.30
N GLY A 239 -2.47 17.49 -3.50
CA GLY A 239 -1.63 17.19 -4.66
C GLY A 239 -1.04 15.78 -4.67
N LEU A 240 -1.66 14.85 -3.93
CA LEU A 240 -1.25 13.45 -3.90
C LEU A 240 -1.76 12.72 -5.14
N VAL A 241 -0.92 11.87 -5.74
CA VAL A 241 -1.27 11.08 -6.93
C VAL A 241 -1.74 9.70 -6.50
N LEU A 242 -2.94 9.29 -6.92
CA LEU A 242 -3.62 8.11 -6.41
C LEU A 242 -3.68 6.95 -7.40
N TRP A 243 -3.45 5.77 -6.82
CA TRP A 243 -3.95 4.49 -7.30
C TRP A 243 -5.17 4.12 -6.46
N ALA A 244 -6.33 3.96 -7.10
CA ALA A 244 -7.53 3.41 -6.47
C ALA A 244 -7.91 2.04 -7.09
N GLU A 245 -8.36 1.07 -6.30
CA GLU A 245 -8.62 -0.30 -6.76
C GLU A 245 -9.89 -0.91 -6.17
N ILE A 246 -10.34 -2.00 -6.77
CA ILE A 246 -11.41 -2.86 -6.24
C ILE A 246 -10.84 -4.03 -5.43
N PRO A 247 -11.61 -4.67 -4.53
CA PRO A 247 -11.12 -5.78 -3.70
C PRO A 247 -11.04 -7.12 -4.44
N TYR A 248 -10.74 -7.13 -5.74
CA TYR A 248 -10.48 -8.35 -6.48
C TYR A 248 -9.09 -8.89 -6.11
N ILE A 249 -9.03 -9.69 -5.04
CA ILE A 249 -7.79 -9.97 -4.31
C ILE A 249 -7.55 -11.46 -4.02
N SER A 250 -6.27 -11.85 -3.98
CA SER A 250 -5.71 -13.14 -3.55
C SER A 250 -6.11 -14.37 -4.37
N LYS A 251 -7.40 -14.67 -4.47
CA LYS A 251 -7.92 -15.85 -5.16
C LYS A 251 -9.11 -15.49 -6.03
N HIS A 252 -9.03 -15.86 -7.30
CA HIS A 252 -10.15 -15.75 -8.22
C HIS A 252 -11.33 -16.66 -7.80
N LEU A 253 -12.49 -16.05 -7.66
CA LEU A 253 -13.81 -16.65 -7.42
C LEU A 253 -14.59 -16.70 -8.74
N PRO A 254 -14.90 -17.89 -9.28
CA PRO A 254 -15.65 -18.02 -10.53
C PRO A 254 -17.05 -17.36 -10.48
N ASN A 255 -17.69 -17.38 -9.31
CA ASN A 255 -19.01 -16.76 -9.10
C ASN A 255 -18.93 -15.26 -8.75
N GLY A 256 -17.73 -14.69 -8.64
CA GLY A 256 -17.52 -13.29 -8.21
C GLY A 256 -17.43 -12.27 -9.33
N ARG A 257 -17.51 -12.69 -10.60
CA ARG A 257 -17.33 -11.80 -11.78
C ARG A 257 -18.30 -10.62 -11.80
N GLU A 258 -19.58 -10.85 -11.52
CA GLU A 258 -20.59 -9.78 -11.51
C GLU A 258 -20.26 -8.73 -10.45
N ASN A 259 -19.78 -9.16 -9.28
CA ASN A 259 -19.36 -8.28 -8.20
C ASN A 259 -18.09 -7.49 -8.53
N THR A 260 -17.11 -8.06 -9.24
CA THR A 260 -15.94 -7.29 -9.69
C THR A 260 -16.34 -6.19 -10.68
N ILE A 261 -17.28 -6.50 -11.59
CA ILE A 261 -17.79 -5.54 -12.56
C ILE A 261 -18.58 -4.42 -11.85
N SER A 262 -19.47 -4.76 -10.91
CA SER A 262 -20.25 -3.75 -10.19
C SER A 262 -19.36 -2.82 -9.36
N GLN A 263 -18.43 -3.38 -8.58
CA GLN A 263 -17.51 -2.57 -7.76
C GLN A 263 -16.60 -1.68 -8.62
N MET A 264 -16.17 -2.14 -9.80
CA MET A 264 -15.37 -1.30 -10.70
C MET A 264 -16.20 -0.16 -11.30
N LYS A 265 -17.46 -0.42 -11.70
CA LYS A 265 -18.37 0.63 -12.16
C LYS A 265 -18.60 1.67 -11.08
N GLU A 266 -18.90 1.24 -9.86
CA GLU A 266 -19.10 2.12 -8.71
C GLU A 266 -17.86 2.95 -8.41
N LEU A 267 -16.68 2.32 -8.39
CA LEU A 267 -15.41 3.00 -8.18
C LEU A 267 -15.18 4.10 -9.21
N ILE A 268 -15.29 3.80 -10.51
CA ILE A 268 -15.06 4.78 -11.58
C ILE A 268 -16.11 5.89 -11.52
N ILE A 269 -17.41 5.54 -11.47
CA ILE A 269 -18.50 6.52 -11.53
C ILE A 269 -18.44 7.50 -10.35
N GLN A 270 -18.16 7.00 -9.15
CA GLN A 270 -18.15 7.82 -7.94
C GLN A 270 -16.89 8.68 -7.85
N ASN A 271 -15.78 8.25 -8.46
CA ASN A 271 -14.47 8.90 -8.29
C ASN A 271 -13.91 9.52 -9.58
N TYR A 272 -14.69 9.55 -10.67
CA TYR A 272 -14.26 10.04 -11.98
C TYR A 272 -13.69 11.46 -11.95
N ASN A 273 -14.26 12.32 -11.09
CA ASN A 273 -13.96 13.75 -11.04
C ASN A 273 -12.68 14.07 -10.25
N HIS A 274 -12.11 13.12 -9.49
CA HIS A 274 -10.93 13.36 -8.66
C HIS A 274 -9.66 13.48 -9.52
N PRO A 275 -9.05 14.67 -9.66
CA PRO A 275 -7.82 14.85 -10.45
C PRO A 275 -6.64 14.05 -9.92
N SER A 276 -6.62 13.74 -8.61
CA SER A 276 -5.58 12.96 -7.96
C SER A 276 -5.47 11.53 -8.50
N ILE A 277 -6.57 10.91 -8.93
CA ILE A 277 -6.56 9.54 -9.45
C ILE A 277 -5.98 9.53 -10.86
N VAL A 278 -5.02 8.63 -11.09
CA VAL A 278 -4.36 8.43 -12.40
C VAL A 278 -4.40 6.99 -12.88
N VAL A 279 -4.57 6.02 -11.97
CA VAL A 279 -4.69 4.60 -12.32
C VAL A 279 -5.84 3.91 -11.58
N TRP A 280 -6.51 3.00 -12.30
CA TRP A 280 -7.51 2.08 -11.76
C TRP A 280 -6.91 0.69 -11.59
N GLY A 281 -6.83 0.21 -10.35
CA GLY A 281 -6.31 -1.12 -10.02
C GLY A 281 -7.36 -2.21 -10.26
N LEU A 282 -7.07 -3.13 -11.16
CA LEU A 282 -7.95 -4.23 -11.54
C LEU A 282 -8.00 -5.32 -10.47
N SER A 283 -6.85 -5.66 -9.88
CA SER A 283 -6.73 -6.74 -8.89
C SER A 283 -5.43 -6.63 -8.05
N ASN A 284 -5.37 -7.42 -6.98
CA ASN A 284 -4.19 -7.59 -6.13
C ASN A 284 -3.89 -9.06 -5.86
N GLU A 285 -2.66 -9.50 -6.15
CA GLU A 285 -2.16 -10.85 -5.86
C GLU A 285 -3.08 -11.99 -6.31
N ILE A 286 -3.84 -11.81 -7.38
CA ILE A 286 -5.02 -12.65 -7.65
C ILE A 286 -4.70 -14.13 -7.98
N THR A 287 -3.44 -14.40 -8.27
CA THR A 287 -2.94 -15.71 -8.72
C THR A 287 -2.45 -16.59 -7.58
N MET A 288 -2.76 -16.32 -6.31
CA MET A 288 -2.37 -17.24 -5.22
C MET A 288 -3.06 -18.61 -5.37
N GLY A 289 -4.19 -18.68 -6.08
CA GLY A 289 -4.85 -19.93 -6.48
C GLY A 289 -4.40 -20.53 -7.82
N GLY A 290 -3.44 -19.92 -8.52
CA GLY A 290 -3.00 -20.27 -9.88
C GLY A 290 -3.15 -19.10 -10.87
N GLY A 291 -2.16 -18.89 -11.75
CA GLY A 291 -2.08 -17.72 -12.65
C GLY A 291 -2.38 -17.97 -14.13
N GLU A 292 -2.70 -19.20 -14.52
CA GLU A 292 -3.00 -19.59 -15.91
C GLU A 292 -4.49 -19.96 -16.12
N ASP A 293 -5.37 -19.52 -15.21
CA ASP A 293 -6.81 -19.74 -15.32
C ASP A 293 -7.42 -18.83 -16.39
N ASP A 294 -8.08 -19.44 -17.38
CA ASP A 294 -8.73 -18.73 -18.49
C ASP A 294 -9.88 -17.82 -17.98
N ASP A 295 -10.61 -18.21 -16.92
CA ASP A 295 -11.70 -17.38 -16.36
C ASP A 295 -11.15 -16.12 -15.67
N LEU A 296 -10.04 -16.27 -14.94
CA LEU A 296 -9.32 -15.15 -14.35
C LEU A 296 -8.87 -14.16 -15.44
N ILE A 297 -8.25 -14.67 -16.52
CA ILE A 297 -7.78 -13.86 -17.64
C ILE A 297 -8.95 -13.15 -18.32
N GLU A 298 -10.06 -13.84 -18.59
CA GLU A 298 -11.26 -13.24 -19.18
C GLU A 298 -11.81 -12.12 -18.28
N ASN A 299 -11.91 -12.35 -16.97
CA ASN A 299 -12.39 -11.33 -16.04
C ASN A 299 -11.48 -10.07 -16.05
N HIS A 300 -10.15 -10.23 -16.14
CA HIS A 300 -9.25 -9.09 -16.26
C HIS A 300 -9.42 -8.33 -17.57
N ASN A 301 -9.64 -9.02 -18.69
CA ASN A 301 -9.94 -8.35 -19.97
C ASN A 301 -11.26 -7.56 -19.89
N ILE A 302 -12.31 -8.16 -19.30
CA ILE A 302 -13.59 -7.48 -19.09
C ILE A 302 -13.40 -6.21 -18.25
N LEU A 303 -12.67 -6.28 -17.14
CA LEU A 303 -12.43 -5.13 -16.27
C LEU A 303 -11.57 -4.07 -16.95
N ASN A 304 -10.54 -4.48 -17.70
CA ASN A 304 -9.68 -3.55 -18.44
C ASN A 304 -10.46 -2.80 -19.52
N ASP A 305 -11.22 -3.52 -20.36
CA ASP A 305 -12.07 -2.94 -21.40
C ASP A 305 -13.13 -2.02 -20.79
N LEU A 306 -13.72 -2.41 -19.65
CA LEU A 306 -14.67 -1.59 -18.90
C LEU A 306 -14.04 -0.28 -18.44
N CYS A 307 -12.83 -0.31 -17.86
CA CYS A 307 -12.12 0.88 -17.41
C CYS A 307 -11.86 1.82 -18.59
N HIS A 308 -11.33 1.31 -19.71
CA HIS A 308 -11.06 2.13 -20.89
C HIS A 308 -12.32 2.65 -21.58
N GLN A 309 -13.43 1.91 -21.52
CA GLN A 309 -14.72 2.37 -22.05
C GLN A 309 -15.31 3.49 -21.19
N MET A 310 -15.22 3.40 -19.87
CA MET A 310 -15.83 4.35 -18.94
C MET A 310 -14.95 5.57 -18.68
N ASP A 311 -13.64 5.39 -18.66
CA ASP A 311 -12.67 6.43 -18.38
C ASP A 311 -11.40 6.29 -19.25
N PRO A 312 -11.47 6.76 -20.51
CA PRO A 312 -10.30 6.76 -21.39
C PRO A 312 -9.22 7.79 -20.99
N THR A 313 -9.43 8.55 -19.90
CA THR A 313 -8.48 9.59 -19.45
C THR A 313 -7.48 9.07 -18.41
N ARG A 314 -7.67 7.83 -17.93
CA ARG A 314 -6.82 7.17 -16.95
C ARG A 314 -6.33 5.83 -17.45
N LEU A 315 -5.28 5.32 -16.81
CA LEU A 315 -4.67 4.04 -17.14
C LEU A 315 -5.15 2.94 -16.19
N THR A 316 -5.07 1.69 -16.63
CA THR A 316 -5.31 0.52 -15.77
C THR A 316 -4.00 0.00 -15.19
N THR A 317 -4.08 -0.57 -13.99
CA THR A 317 -2.96 -1.26 -13.36
C THR A 317 -3.39 -2.48 -12.54
N MET A 318 -2.44 -3.23 -12.00
CA MET A 318 -2.67 -4.28 -11.01
C MET A 318 -1.43 -4.52 -10.15
N ALA A 319 -1.63 -5.14 -8.99
CA ALA A 319 -0.57 -5.56 -8.08
C ALA A 319 -0.34 -7.07 -8.19
N VAL A 320 0.83 -7.47 -8.69
CA VAL A 320 1.19 -8.86 -8.97
C VAL A 320 1.91 -9.49 -7.78
N VAL A 321 1.49 -10.69 -7.36
CA VAL A 321 2.14 -11.41 -6.25
C VAL A 321 3.61 -11.75 -6.58
N SER A 322 4.50 -11.66 -5.59
CA SER A 322 5.95 -11.82 -5.74
C SER A 322 6.41 -13.04 -6.54
N MET A 323 5.69 -14.15 -6.41
CA MET A 323 6.05 -15.45 -7.00
C MET A 323 5.50 -15.65 -8.41
N CYS A 324 4.64 -14.73 -8.89
CA CYS A 324 4.07 -14.83 -10.21
C CYS A 324 5.14 -14.67 -11.29
N SER A 325 5.15 -15.60 -12.26
CA SER A 325 6.07 -15.52 -13.39
C SER A 325 5.93 -14.19 -14.12
N ILE A 326 7.05 -13.55 -14.43
CA ILE A 326 7.11 -12.37 -15.28
C ILE A 326 6.70 -12.67 -16.74
N ASP A 327 6.44 -13.94 -17.09
CA ASP A 327 5.90 -14.36 -18.39
C ASP A 327 4.40 -14.67 -18.36
N ALA A 328 3.74 -14.57 -17.20
CA ALA A 328 2.32 -14.91 -17.06
C ALA A 328 1.45 -14.03 -17.96
N LYS A 329 0.46 -14.62 -18.64
CA LYS A 329 -0.30 -13.90 -19.69
C LYS A 329 -1.05 -12.67 -19.18
N TYR A 330 -1.63 -12.75 -17.97
CA TYR A 330 -2.47 -11.67 -17.45
C TYR A 330 -1.70 -10.37 -17.14
N ILE A 331 -0.38 -10.43 -16.96
CA ILE A 331 0.44 -9.22 -16.75
C ILE A 331 0.51 -8.33 -18.00
N GLN A 332 0.12 -8.84 -19.17
CA GLN A 332 0.11 -8.11 -20.44
C GLN A 332 -1.21 -7.36 -20.69
N ILE A 333 -2.19 -7.49 -19.79
CA ILE A 333 -3.54 -6.93 -19.95
C ILE A 333 -3.59 -5.43 -19.64
N PRO A 334 -3.15 -4.94 -18.46
CA PRO A 334 -3.30 -3.54 -18.08
C PRO A 334 -2.25 -2.67 -18.77
N ASP A 335 -2.48 -1.36 -18.75
CA ASP A 335 -1.57 -0.38 -19.36
C ASP A 335 -0.20 -0.34 -18.66
N VAL A 336 -0.19 -0.47 -17.33
CA VAL A 336 1.02 -0.50 -16.49
C VAL A 336 0.88 -1.55 -15.41
N ILE A 337 1.99 -2.08 -14.88
CA ILE A 337 1.94 -3.08 -13.82
C ILE A 337 2.78 -2.69 -12.62
N SER A 338 2.49 -3.31 -11.48
CA SER A 338 3.38 -3.31 -10.33
C SER A 338 3.47 -4.70 -9.70
N TYR A 339 4.60 -4.99 -9.07
CA TYR A 339 4.77 -6.21 -8.27
C TYR A 339 4.72 -5.90 -6.77
N ASN A 340 4.30 -6.90 -6.00
CA ASN A 340 4.44 -6.95 -4.55
C ASN A 340 5.67 -7.79 -4.22
N HIS A 341 6.74 -7.17 -3.72
CA HIS A 341 7.97 -7.86 -3.36
C HIS A 341 8.39 -7.61 -1.93
N TYR A 342 8.74 -8.72 -1.26
CA TYR A 342 9.15 -8.74 0.13
C TYR A 342 10.52 -9.41 0.30
N TYR A 343 11.40 -9.29 -0.71
CA TYR A 343 12.77 -9.80 -0.61
C TYR A 343 13.52 -9.04 0.48
N GLY A 344 14.05 -9.78 1.47
CA GLY A 344 14.54 -9.20 2.71
C GLY A 344 13.51 -9.18 3.84
N TRP A 345 12.30 -9.74 3.67
CA TRP A 345 11.34 -10.01 4.76
C TRP A 345 10.76 -11.43 4.71
N TYR A 346 10.00 -11.78 3.66
CA TYR A 346 9.41 -13.12 3.46
C TYR A 346 10.33 -14.09 2.70
N GLY A 347 11.64 -13.93 2.88
CA GLY A 347 12.67 -14.71 2.20
C GLY A 347 13.57 -13.79 1.40
N GLY A 348 14.47 -14.37 0.60
CA GLY A 348 15.47 -13.62 -0.17
C GLY A 348 16.35 -12.69 0.69
N THR A 349 16.98 -11.73 0.03
CA THR A 349 17.80 -10.67 0.63
C THR A 349 17.44 -9.32 0.02
N THR A 350 17.73 -8.22 0.73
CA THR A 350 17.30 -6.87 0.32
C THR A 350 17.87 -6.42 -1.03
N ASP A 351 19.04 -6.94 -1.43
CA ASP A 351 19.71 -6.66 -2.70
C ASP A 351 19.00 -7.24 -3.94
N MET A 352 18.12 -8.22 -3.74
CA MET A 352 17.38 -8.86 -4.85
C MET A 352 16.32 -7.96 -5.47
N ASN A 353 15.89 -6.90 -4.78
CA ASN A 353 14.84 -6.01 -5.25
C ASN A 353 15.28 -5.26 -6.51
N GLY A 354 16.43 -4.59 -6.47
CA GLY A 354 16.97 -3.87 -7.62
C GLY A 354 17.25 -4.79 -8.81
N GLU A 355 17.82 -5.97 -8.56
CA GLU A 355 18.10 -6.96 -9.60
C GLU A 355 16.82 -7.43 -10.32
N PHE A 356 15.74 -7.68 -9.57
CA PHE A 356 14.46 -8.07 -10.15
C PHE A 356 13.93 -7.03 -11.14
N PHE A 357 13.90 -5.76 -10.73
CA PHE A 357 13.39 -4.68 -11.58
C PHE A 357 14.26 -4.48 -12.83
N ASP A 358 15.59 -4.59 -12.69
CA ASP A 358 16.49 -4.47 -13.83
C ASP A 358 16.28 -5.61 -14.84
N ASP A 359 16.08 -6.84 -14.36
CA ASP A 359 15.80 -8.01 -15.19
C ASP A 359 14.42 -7.93 -15.85
N PHE A 360 13.39 -7.48 -15.12
CA PHE A 360 12.05 -7.26 -15.67
C PHE A 360 12.09 -6.20 -16.78
N HIS A 361 12.64 -5.03 -16.49
CA HIS A 361 12.70 -3.89 -17.42
C HIS A 361 13.49 -4.25 -18.68
N LYS A 362 14.60 -4.97 -18.53
CA LYS A 362 15.39 -5.46 -19.67
C LYS A 362 14.60 -6.41 -20.58
N LYS A 363 13.72 -7.23 -20.01
CA LYS A 363 12.92 -8.21 -20.77
C LYS A 363 11.67 -7.60 -21.39
N TYR A 364 11.01 -6.68 -20.69
CA TYR A 364 9.80 -6.00 -21.11
C TYR A 364 9.98 -4.47 -21.11
N PRO A 365 10.84 -3.92 -21.97
CA PRO A 365 11.23 -2.50 -21.92
C PRO A 365 10.11 -1.52 -22.27
N ASN A 366 8.94 -2.01 -22.71
CA ASN A 366 7.79 -1.18 -23.05
C ASN A 366 6.64 -1.32 -22.05
N ILE A 367 6.79 -2.13 -20.99
CA ILE A 367 5.79 -2.27 -19.94
C ILE A 367 6.30 -1.46 -18.74
N PRO A 368 5.68 -0.32 -18.41
CA PRO A 368 6.05 0.40 -17.20
C PRO A 368 5.83 -0.46 -15.96
N ILE A 369 6.90 -0.65 -15.19
CA ILE A 369 6.94 -1.51 -14.02
C ILE A 369 7.05 -0.68 -12.74
N GLY A 370 6.23 -0.99 -11.75
CA GLY A 370 6.21 -0.36 -10.43
C GLY A 370 6.36 -1.39 -9.31
N LEU A 371 6.43 -0.90 -8.07
CA LEU A 371 6.45 -1.72 -6.86
C LEU A 371 5.29 -1.30 -5.95
N SER A 372 4.19 -2.04 -6.03
CA SER A 372 2.92 -1.74 -5.35
C SER A 372 2.91 -2.11 -3.88
N GLU A 373 3.79 -3.03 -3.48
CA GLU A 373 4.02 -3.37 -2.08
C GLU A 373 5.48 -3.77 -1.86
N TYR A 374 6.06 -3.17 -0.82
CA TYR A 374 7.30 -3.64 -0.21
C TYR A 374 7.36 -3.14 1.23
N GLY A 375 7.82 -3.99 2.14
CA GLY A 375 7.80 -3.67 3.55
C GLY A 375 8.39 -4.74 4.44
N CYS A 376 8.62 -4.36 5.69
CA CYS A 376 9.19 -5.20 6.72
C CYS A 376 8.47 -4.90 8.05
N GLU A 377 8.14 -5.94 8.80
CA GLU A 377 7.48 -5.81 10.10
C GLU A 377 8.44 -5.16 11.12
N ALA A 378 7.90 -4.32 12.02
CA ALA A 378 8.60 -3.85 13.21
C ALA A 378 7.65 -3.55 14.36
N LEU A 379 8.06 -3.98 15.56
CA LEU A 379 7.39 -3.66 16.81
C LEU A 379 8.37 -2.94 17.77
N ASN A 380 8.11 -3.00 19.07
CA ASN A 380 8.97 -2.43 20.10
C ASN A 380 10.08 -3.41 20.55
N TRP A 381 10.73 -4.05 19.58
CA TRP A 381 11.87 -4.93 19.80
C TRP A 381 13.14 -4.25 19.30
N HIS A 382 14.27 -4.52 19.96
CA HIS A 382 15.53 -3.84 19.68
C HIS A 382 16.76 -4.75 19.69
N THR A 383 17.74 -4.42 18.86
CA THR A 383 18.99 -5.19 18.76
C THR A 383 20.14 -4.36 18.18
N SER A 384 21.38 -4.66 18.59
CA SER A 384 22.59 -4.15 17.92
C SER A 384 23.02 -5.00 16.72
N ASN A 385 22.36 -6.14 16.49
CA ASN A 385 22.62 -7.06 15.38
C ASN A 385 21.31 -7.35 14.63
N PRO A 386 20.77 -6.38 13.88
CA PRO A 386 19.48 -6.52 13.20
C PRO A 386 19.55 -7.64 12.17
N VAL A 387 18.61 -8.58 12.27
CA VAL A 387 18.49 -9.70 11.34
C VAL A 387 17.04 -9.91 10.93
N GLN A 388 16.87 -10.38 9.72
CA GLN A 388 15.56 -10.68 9.17
C GLN A 388 14.77 -11.61 10.12
N GLY A 389 13.55 -11.20 10.48
CA GLY A 389 12.62 -11.97 11.30
C GLY A 389 12.73 -11.77 12.81
N ASP A 390 13.58 -10.86 13.29
CA ASP A 390 13.62 -10.50 14.71
C ASP A 390 12.56 -9.44 15.12
N TYR A 391 11.82 -8.90 14.15
CA TYR A 391 10.76 -7.89 14.31
C TYR A 391 11.24 -6.57 14.94
N THR A 392 12.55 -6.31 14.88
CA THR A 392 13.15 -5.11 15.49
C THR A 392 12.99 -3.88 14.62
N GLU A 393 12.87 -2.73 15.28
CA GLU A 393 12.82 -1.43 14.59
C GLU A 393 14.10 -1.19 13.77
N GLU A 394 15.26 -1.63 14.29
CA GLU A 394 16.54 -1.49 13.59
C GLU A 394 16.61 -2.32 12.29
N TYR A 395 16.01 -3.52 12.24
CA TYR A 395 15.98 -4.30 11.00
C TYR A 395 15.03 -3.69 9.95
N GLN A 396 13.86 -3.20 10.36
CA GLN A 396 12.96 -2.48 9.45
C GLN A 396 13.62 -1.21 8.90
N ALA A 397 14.31 -0.44 9.74
CA ALA A 397 15.07 0.73 9.32
C ALA A 397 16.12 0.37 8.27
N TYR A 398 16.96 -0.64 8.54
CA TYR A 398 17.94 -1.16 7.57
C TYR A 398 17.28 -1.64 6.27
N TYR A 399 16.16 -2.37 6.34
CA TYR A 399 15.41 -2.83 5.18
C TYR A 399 15.00 -1.64 4.30
N HIS A 400 14.39 -0.61 4.87
CA HIS A 400 13.94 0.54 4.09
C HIS A 400 15.10 1.41 3.58
N GLU A 401 16.20 1.55 4.32
CA GLU A 401 17.41 2.18 3.81
C GLU A 401 17.91 1.52 2.52
N GLU A 402 18.01 0.17 2.51
CA GLU A 402 18.44 -0.58 1.34
C GLU A 402 17.47 -0.45 0.16
N LEU A 403 16.17 -0.49 0.41
CA LEU A 403 15.14 -0.40 -0.62
C LEU A 403 15.08 1.01 -1.21
N ILE A 404 15.20 2.08 -0.40
CA ILE A 404 15.26 3.46 -0.91
C ILE A 404 16.44 3.62 -1.88
N LYS A 405 17.65 3.20 -1.48
CA LYS A 405 18.86 3.30 -2.31
C LYS A 405 18.71 2.60 -3.67
N GLN A 406 17.99 1.49 -3.71
CA GLN A 406 17.76 0.72 -4.93
C GLN A 406 16.63 1.30 -5.78
N LEU A 407 15.49 1.63 -5.17
CA LEU A 407 14.29 1.95 -5.92
C LEU A 407 14.26 3.40 -6.39
N PHE A 408 14.66 4.35 -5.53
CA PHE A 408 14.56 5.79 -5.84
C PHE A 408 15.62 6.26 -6.83
N THR A 409 16.59 5.39 -7.15
CA THR A 409 17.65 5.65 -8.13
C THR A 409 17.35 5.04 -9.51
N ARG A 410 16.17 4.42 -9.69
CA ARG A 410 15.74 3.79 -10.95
C ARG A 410 14.58 4.55 -11.55
N ASP A 411 14.91 5.39 -12.53
CA ASP A 411 13.96 6.30 -13.19
C ASP A 411 12.78 5.60 -13.90
N TYR A 412 12.97 4.37 -14.37
CA TYR A 412 11.95 3.60 -15.08
C TYR A 412 10.87 3.03 -14.15
N ILE A 413 11.13 2.97 -12.84
CA ILE A 413 10.13 2.53 -11.88
C ILE A 413 9.08 3.63 -11.75
N TRP A 414 7.87 3.40 -12.26
CA TRP A 414 6.88 4.46 -12.37
C TRP A 414 6.29 4.89 -11.02
N ALA A 415 6.13 3.95 -10.08
CA ALA A 415 5.72 4.22 -8.71
C ALA A 415 6.28 3.19 -7.71
N THR A 416 6.48 3.63 -6.48
CA THR A 416 6.82 2.79 -5.34
C THR A 416 5.89 3.07 -4.15
N HIS A 417 5.25 2.02 -3.63
CA HIS A 417 4.31 2.13 -2.51
C HIS A 417 4.75 1.23 -1.35
N VAL A 418 5.21 1.84 -0.27
CA VAL A 418 5.51 1.13 0.97
C VAL A 418 4.27 0.40 1.46
N TRP A 419 4.42 -0.88 1.78
CA TRP A 419 3.42 -1.67 2.49
C TRP A 419 3.82 -1.75 3.98
N ASN A 420 3.25 -0.94 4.86
CA ASN A 420 2.18 0.05 4.66
C ASN A 420 2.56 1.37 5.36
N MET A 421 1.79 2.44 5.18
CA MET A 421 2.01 3.67 5.97
C MET A 421 1.79 3.42 7.46
N TYR A 422 0.75 2.67 7.79
CA TYR A 422 0.29 2.43 9.15
C TYR A 422 0.22 0.95 9.45
N ASP A 423 0.49 0.56 10.70
CA ASP A 423 0.06 -0.75 11.19
C ASP A 423 -1.47 -0.83 11.08
N PHE A 424 -2.01 -2.01 10.81
CA PHE A 424 -3.45 -2.21 10.59
C PHE A 424 -3.89 -3.61 11.04
N ALA A 425 -5.19 -3.80 11.25
CA ALA A 425 -5.69 -5.06 11.77
C ALA A 425 -5.82 -6.14 10.67
N ALA A 426 -5.32 -7.32 11.01
CA ALA A 426 -5.46 -8.54 10.25
C ALA A 426 -5.71 -9.67 11.23
N ASP A 427 -6.99 -9.93 11.57
CA ASP A 427 -7.41 -10.80 12.68
C ASP A 427 -6.82 -12.22 12.62
N ALA A 428 -6.46 -12.70 11.43
CA ALA A 428 -5.83 -14.00 11.23
C ALA A 428 -4.34 -14.05 11.59
N ARG A 429 -3.65 -12.90 11.72
CA ARG A 429 -2.21 -12.86 12.04
C ARG A 429 -1.96 -13.19 13.51
N ALA A 430 -0.90 -13.96 13.76
CA ALA A 430 -0.43 -14.30 15.09
C ALA A 430 1.11 -14.36 15.10
N GLU A 431 1.75 -13.20 15.03
CA GLU A 431 3.20 -13.08 14.91
C GLU A 431 3.73 -11.82 15.59
N GLY A 432 5.06 -11.65 15.65
CA GLY A 432 5.69 -10.41 16.15
C GLY A 432 5.49 -10.10 17.64
N GLY A 433 4.71 -10.89 18.38
CA GLY A 433 4.41 -10.68 19.81
C GLY A 433 3.11 -9.90 20.07
N GLU A 434 2.38 -9.52 19.03
CA GLU A 434 1.04 -8.92 19.11
C GLU A 434 0.17 -9.51 18.00
N ASN A 435 -0.90 -10.22 18.38
CA ASN A 435 -1.76 -10.91 17.43
C ASN A 435 -2.80 -9.96 16.80
N GLY A 436 -3.38 -10.38 15.67
CA GLY A 436 -4.47 -9.70 14.98
C GLY A 436 -4.03 -8.47 14.19
N MET A 437 -2.73 -8.30 13.94
CA MET A 437 -2.13 -7.08 13.42
C MET A 437 -1.09 -7.38 12.35
N ASN A 438 -1.00 -6.49 11.37
CA ASN A 438 0.13 -6.33 10.47
C ASN A 438 0.90 -5.09 10.92
N HIS A 439 2.18 -5.25 11.27
CA HIS A 439 3.07 -4.25 11.85
C HIS A 439 4.14 -3.74 10.88
N LYS A 440 3.90 -3.85 9.57
CA LYS A 440 4.82 -3.27 8.56
C LYS A 440 4.72 -1.76 8.44
N GLY A 441 3.80 -1.13 9.19
CA GLY A 441 3.60 0.30 9.18
C GLY A 441 4.90 1.07 9.44
N LEU A 442 5.05 2.22 8.79
CA LEU A 442 6.03 3.23 9.16
C LEU A 442 5.60 4.00 10.43
N VAL A 443 4.30 3.98 10.71
CA VAL A 443 3.68 4.59 11.88
C VAL A 443 2.77 3.56 12.57
N THR A 444 2.69 3.61 13.89
CA THR A 444 1.83 2.70 14.67
C THR A 444 0.35 2.84 14.35
N PHE A 445 -0.43 1.81 14.69
CA PHE A 445 -1.86 1.73 14.38
C PHE A 445 -2.65 2.94 14.90
N ASP A 446 -2.30 3.44 16.07
CA ASP A 446 -2.92 4.61 16.72
C ASP A 446 -2.42 5.97 16.23
N ARG A 447 -1.50 5.99 15.24
CA ARG A 447 -0.84 7.16 14.65
C ARG A 447 0.07 7.96 15.58
N LYS A 448 0.38 7.46 16.78
CA LYS A 448 1.15 8.23 17.78
C LYS A 448 2.66 8.04 17.71
N TYR A 449 3.14 6.93 17.17
CA TYR A 449 4.57 6.65 17.09
C TYR A 449 5.00 6.47 15.63
N LYS A 450 5.88 7.37 15.18
CA LYS A 450 6.58 7.27 13.89
C LYS A 450 7.82 6.42 14.13
N LYS A 451 7.90 5.26 13.49
CA LYS A 451 9.06 4.36 13.57
C LYS A 451 10.26 4.99 12.87
N ASP A 452 11.47 4.54 13.18
CA ASP A 452 12.69 5.10 12.58
C ASP A 452 12.64 5.09 11.03
N ALA A 453 12.05 4.05 10.42
CA ALA A 453 11.87 3.95 8.98
C ALA A 453 11.07 5.12 8.37
N PHE A 454 10.09 5.70 9.08
CA PHE A 454 9.38 6.91 8.62
C PHE A 454 10.35 8.06 8.31
N TYR A 455 11.36 8.24 9.17
CA TYR A 455 12.34 9.31 9.03
C TYR A 455 13.37 9.03 7.94
N ALA A 456 13.62 7.75 7.59
CA ALA A 456 14.44 7.41 6.43
C ALA A 456 13.79 7.94 5.12
N TYR A 457 12.48 7.73 4.96
CA TYR A 457 11.71 8.29 3.84
C TYR A 457 11.64 9.81 3.89
N LYS A 458 11.37 10.38 5.07
CA LYS A 458 11.35 11.84 5.26
C LYS A 458 12.65 12.50 4.81
N ALA A 459 13.79 11.85 5.04
CA ALA A 459 15.11 12.35 4.65
C ALA A 459 15.30 12.48 3.14
N TRP A 460 14.59 11.65 2.36
CA TRP A 460 14.64 11.63 0.89
C TRP A 460 13.53 12.44 0.23
N LEU A 461 12.36 12.51 0.85
CA LEU A 461 11.14 12.99 0.19
C LEU A 461 10.67 14.36 0.68
N SER A 462 11.01 14.75 1.91
CA SER A 462 10.52 16.00 2.50
C SER A 462 11.51 17.15 2.28
N ASP A 463 11.00 18.30 1.87
CA ASP A 463 11.76 19.54 1.79
C ASP A 463 11.90 20.23 3.17
N ASP A 464 11.13 19.81 4.18
CA ASP A 464 11.18 20.40 5.53
C ASP A 464 12.49 20.01 6.24
N PRO A 465 13.36 20.97 6.60
CA PRO A 465 14.62 20.67 7.27
C PRO A 465 14.40 19.92 8.59
N PHE A 466 15.07 18.77 8.77
CA PHE A 466 15.02 18.02 10.03
C PHE A 466 16.28 17.20 10.28
N VAL A 467 16.42 16.71 11.51
CA VAL A 467 17.39 15.68 11.89
C VAL A 467 16.70 14.73 12.89
N HIS A 468 16.92 13.42 12.76
CA HIS A 468 16.35 12.40 13.64
C HIS A 468 17.40 11.34 14.00
N ILE A 469 17.66 11.18 15.30
CA ILE A 469 18.47 10.10 15.86
C ILE A 469 17.61 8.83 15.97
N CYS A 470 18.03 7.74 15.36
CA CYS A 470 17.35 6.44 15.44
C CYS A 470 17.61 5.72 16.77
N GLY A 471 16.78 4.73 17.08
CA GLY A 471 16.94 3.86 18.25
C GLY A 471 16.65 4.57 19.57
N LYS A 472 15.76 5.58 19.58
CA LYS A 472 15.37 6.31 20.80
C LYS A 472 14.71 5.41 21.85
N ARG A 473 14.05 4.34 21.42
CA ARG A 473 13.47 3.31 22.30
C ARG A 473 14.50 2.26 22.73
N TYR A 474 15.63 2.13 22.01
CA TYR A 474 16.74 1.25 22.37
C TYR A 474 17.75 1.93 23.30
N VAL A 475 17.38 2.08 24.57
CA VAL A 475 18.17 2.81 25.57
C VAL A 475 19.30 1.96 26.16
N ASP A 476 19.00 0.76 26.63
CA ASP A 476 19.96 -0.11 27.33
C ASP A 476 20.78 -0.95 26.36
N ARG A 477 22.09 -0.69 26.26
CA ARG A 477 22.98 -1.32 25.28
C ARG A 477 24.20 -1.96 25.95
N VAL A 478 24.63 -3.11 25.43
CA VAL A 478 25.62 -3.99 26.09
C VAL A 478 27.03 -3.76 25.59
N GLU A 479 27.19 -3.33 24.35
CA GLU A 479 28.47 -3.07 23.71
C GLU A 479 29.15 -1.81 24.27
N ASP A 480 30.49 -1.74 24.21
CA ASP A 480 31.27 -0.57 24.65
C ASP A 480 31.24 0.56 23.61
N THR A 481 31.00 0.22 22.35
CA THR A 481 30.79 1.17 21.25
C THR A 481 29.55 0.71 20.51
N THR A 482 28.51 1.54 20.51
CA THR A 482 27.22 1.25 19.89
C THR A 482 27.06 2.00 18.57
N LYS A 483 26.32 1.42 17.63
CA LYS A 483 25.99 2.07 16.37
C LYS A 483 24.78 2.97 16.55
N VAL A 484 24.87 4.19 16.04
CA VAL A 484 23.77 5.16 16.03
C VAL A 484 23.61 5.69 14.62
N THR A 485 22.46 5.40 14.03
CA THR A 485 22.04 6.00 12.76
C THR A 485 21.35 7.34 13.03
N VAL A 486 21.61 8.32 12.18
CA VAL A 486 20.90 9.59 12.12
C VAL A 486 20.38 9.78 10.70
N TYR A 487 19.12 10.17 10.56
CA TYR A 487 18.51 10.55 9.29
C TYR A 487 18.32 12.06 9.22
N SER A 488 18.64 12.64 8.07
CA SER A 488 18.54 14.09 7.84
C SER A 488 18.54 14.41 6.35
N ASN A 489 17.70 15.35 5.92
CA ASN A 489 17.78 15.94 4.59
C ASN A 489 18.81 17.09 4.50
N GLN A 490 19.48 17.42 5.60
CA GLN A 490 20.58 18.39 5.61
C GLN A 490 21.90 17.75 5.17
N PRO A 491 22.80 18.50 4.50
CA PRO A 491 24.00 17.94 3.87
C PRO A 491 25.07 17.46 4.86
N GLU A 492 25.06 17.95 6.10
CA GLU A 492 26.05 17.64 7.14
C GLU A 492 25.36 17.45 8.49
N VAL A 493 25.78 16.41 9.22
CA VAL A 493 25.33 16.11 10.58
C VAL A 493 26.55 16.01 11.50
N GLU A 494 26.48 16.66 12.66
CA GLU A 494 27.43 16.48 13.76
C GLU A 494 26.74 15.82 14.95
N LEU A 495 27.30 14.72 15.46
CA LEU A 495 26.77 14.01 16.63
C LEU A 495 27.64 14.29 17.85
N PHE A 496 27.00 14.59 18.97
CA PHE A 496 27.63 14.83 20.27
C PHE A 496 27.23 13.76 21.28
N VAL A 497 28.16 13.34 22.13
CA VAL A 497 27.92 12.47 23.29
C VAL A 497 28.31 13.24 24.53
N ASN A 498 27.35 13.51 25.41
CA ASN A 498 27.56 14.30 26.64
C ASN A 498 28.25 15.66 26.39
N GLY A 499 27.97 16.28 25.24
CA GLY A 499 28.55 17.55 24.82
C GLY A 499 29.90 17.46 24.10
N GLU A 500 30.51 16.27 24.00
CA GLU A 500 31.73 16.05 23.21
C GLU A 500 31.36 15.62 21.78
N SER A 501 31.96 16.26 20.78
CA SER A 501 31.68 15.95 19.36
C SER A 501 32.36 14.64 18.94
N LEU A 502 31.62 13.80 18.22
CA LEU A 502 32.15 12.63 17.50
C LEU A 502 32.56 12.96 16.05
N GLY A 503 32.49 14.24 15.68
CA GLY A 503 32.81 14.73 14.35
C GLY A 503 31.58 14.92 13.46
N LYS A 504 31.84 15.58 12.33
CA LYS A 504 30.88 15.86 11.27
C LYS A 504 30.93 14.77 10.20
N GLN A 505 29.77 14.37 9.70
CA GLN A 505 29.64 13.48 8.56
C GLN A 505 28.78 14.13 7.48
N THR A 506 29.05 13.79 6.22
CA THR A 506 28.23 14.10 5.04
C THR A 506 27.72 12.80 4.45
N SER A 507 26.53 12.78 3.85
CA SER A 507 25.96 11.59 3.22
C SER A 507 25.18 11.97 1.97
N ASP A 508 25.47 11.31 0.85
CA ASP A 508 24.76 11.51 -0.43
C ASP A 508 23.41 10.76 -0.47
N VAL A 509 23.13 9.94 0.56
CA VAL A 509 21.93 9.11 0.68
C VAL A 509 21.14 9.43 1.95
N HIS A 510 21.43 10.57 2.60
CA HIS A 510 20.71 11.09 3.77
C HIS A 510 20.79 10.25 5.07
N PHE A 511 21.57 9.17 5.06
CA PHE A 511 21.78 8.27 6.20
C PHE A 511 23.19 8.44 6.75
N PHE A 512 23.32 8.71 8.05
CA PHE A 512 24.58 9.00 8.72
C PHE A 512 24.81 7.97 9.84
N TYR A 513 25.96 7.31 9.83
CA TYR A 513 26.24 6.19 10.74
C TYR A 513 27.41 6.54 11.66
N PHE A 514 27.14 6.57 12.97
CA PHE A 514 28.13 6.90 13.98
C PHE A 514 28.44 5.70 14.87
N ASP A 515 29.74 5.52 15.16
CA ASP A 515 30.21 4.65 16.24
C ASP A 515 30.32 5.49 17.53
N VAL A 516 29.48 5.18 18.50
CA VAL A 516 29.27 5.98 19.72
C VAL A 516 29.84 5.24 20.93
N PRO A 517 30.80 5.82 21.68
CA PRO A 517 31.23 5.27 22.96
C PRO A 517 30.05 5.16 23.93
N ASN A 518 29.79 3.96 24.46
CA ASN A 518 28.70 3.66 25.36
C ASN A 518 29.24 3.44 26.79
N ALA A 519 29.21 4.50 27.60
CA ALA A 519 29.69 4.46 28.98
C ALA A 519 28.70 5.16 29.92
N GLY A 520 28.27 4.46 30.97
CA GLY A 520 27.29 4.98 31.92
C GLY A 520 25.99 5.41 31.23
N GLU A 521 25.39 6.51 31.68
CA GLU A 521 24.31 7.18 30.96
C GLU A 521 24.89 8.23 30.03
N SER A 522 24.43 8.26 28.78
CA SER A 522 24.89 9.22 27.78
C SER A 522 23.72 9.92 27.08
N THR A 523 23.81 11.23 26.96
CA THR A 523 22.91 12.05 26.14
C THR A 523 23.55 12.27 24.77
N LEU A 524 22.82 11.90 23.72
CA LEU A 524 23.21 12.10 22.34
C LEU A 524 22.48 13.32 21.79
N VAL A 525 23.21 14.20 21.12
CA VAL A 525 22.62 15.36 20.44
C VAL A 525 23.14 15.40 19.01
N ALA A 526 22.24 15.29 18.03
CA ALA A 526 22.57 15.47 16.63
C ALA A 526 22.21 16.89 16.21
N LYS A 527 23.09 17.52 15.43
CA LYS A 527 22.87 18.86 14.87
C LYS A 527 23.08 18.83 13.37
N ALA A 528 22.15 19.43 12.63
CA ALA A 528 22.20 19.52 11.18
C ALA A 528 21.56 20.85 10.75
N GLY A 529 22.37 21.80 10.27
CA GLY A 529 21.92 23.18 10.05
C GLY A 529 21.38 23.80 11.35
N ASP A 530 20.16 24.34 11.30
CA ASP A 530 19.44 24.89 12.45
C ASP A 530 18.63 23.83 13.23
N CYS A 531 18.59 22.60 12.74
CA CYS A 531 17.84 21.50 13.34
C CYS A 531 18.70 20.78 14.39
N SER A 532 18.05 20.33 15.47
CA SER A 532 18.69 19.48 16.47
C SER A 532 17.71 18.44 17.00
N ASP A 533 18.23 17.27 17.35
CA ASP A 533 17.48 16.20 17.98
C ASP A 533 18.29 15.56 19.12
N GLU A 534 17.60 15.01 20.11
CA GLU A 534 18.19 14.46 21.33
C GLU A 534 17.73 13.02 21.55
N SER A 535 18.65 12.15 21.99
CA SER A 535 18.33 10.81 22.48
C SER A 535 19.19 10.45 23.69
N LYS A 536 18.88 9.32 24.33
CA LYS A 536 19.61 8.83 25.50
C LYS A 536 19.92 7.35 25.34
N ILE A 537 21.12 6.97 25.75
CA ILE A 537 21.57 5.58 25.83
C ILE A 537 22.17 5.31 27.20
N ARG A 538 22.21 4.04 27.60
CA ARG A 538 22.80 3.59 28.85
C ARG A 538 23.56 2.29 28.64
N LYS A 539 24.81 2.27 29.11
CA LYS A 539 25.62 1.06 29.19
C LYS A 539 25.06 0.14 30.28
N VAL A 540 24.81 -1.11 29.91
CA VAL A 540 24.43 -2.20 30.82
C VAL A 540 25.33 -3.41 30.60
N ASP A 541 25.46 -4.27 31.62
CA ASP A 541 26.31 -5.47 31.55
C ASP A 541 25.63 -6.64 30.83
N THR A 542 24.29 -6.67 30.86
CA THR A 542 23.47 -7.75 30.29
C THR A 542 22.37 -7.16 29.42
N PHE A 543 22.04 -7.86 28.34
CA PHE A 543 20.97 -7.45 27.42
C PHE A 543 19.63 -7.35 28.16
N ASN A 544 18.85 -6.29 27.87
CA ASN A 544 17.50 -6.15 28.42
C ASN A 544 16.54 -7.06 27.63
N GLU A 545 16.11 -8.17 28.24
CA GLU A 545 15.20 -9.14 27.62
C GLU A 545 13.78 -8.61 27.35
N GLU A 546 13.45 -7.37 27.74
CA GLU A 546 12.26 -6.66 27.25
C GLU A 546 12.39 -6.20 25.79
N TYR A 547 13.60 -6.17 25.23
CA TYR A 547 13.83 -5.82 23.82
C TYR A 547 13.79 -7.01 22.87
N ARG A 548 13.74 -8.24 23.39
CA ARG A 548 13.73 -9.46 22.59
C ARG A 548 12.32 -9.99 22.45
N LEU A 549 11.89 -10.24 21.21
CA LEU A 549 10.70 -11.04 20.95
C LEU A 549 10.84 -12.41 21.64
N LYS A 550 9.88 -12.71 22.52
CA LYS A 550 9.79 -14.01 23.19
C LYS A 550 8.99 -14.95 22.31
N GLU A 551 9.63 -15.95 21.70
CA GLU A 551 8.92 -16.99 20.94
C GLU A 551 8.03 -17.80 21.90
N GLU A 552 6.73 -17.93 21.62
CA GLU A 552 5.87 -18.90 22.29
C GLU A 552 6.14 -20.30 21.70
N GLY A 553 6.85 -21.14 22.47
CA GLY A 553 7.24 -22.50 22.10
C GLY A 553 8.44 -23.00 22.91
N GLU A 554 8.78 -24.30 22.81
CA GLU A 554 10.04 -24.79 23.40
C GLU A 554 11.24 -24.13 22.69
N VAL A 555 11.83 -23.13 23.34
CA VAL A 555 13.01 -22.41 22.82
C VAL A 555 14.15 -23.42 22.61
N LEU A 556 14.48 -23.66 21.34
CA LEU A 556 15.72 -24.32 20.94
C LEU A 556 16.85 -23.30 21.09
N ASN A 557 17.55 -23.33 22.23
CA ASN A 557 18.65 -22.40 22.47
C ASN A 557 19.84 -22.73 21.56
N TRP A 558 20.65 -21.71 21.25
CA TRP A 558 21.82 -21.90 20.38
C TRP A 558 22.83 -22.94 20.92
N PHE A 559 22.88 -23.16 22.25
CA PHE A 559 23.70 -24.21 22.87
C PHE A 559 23.08 -25.61 22.82
N ASP A 560 21.80 -25.73 22.46
CA ASP A 560 21.15 -27.02 22.20
C ASP A 560 21.47 -27.54 20.79
N ILE A 561 21.98 -26.67 19.90
CA ILE A 561 22.29 -26.96 18.50
C ILE A 561 23.78 -27.26 18.36
N ASP A 562 24.12 -28.50 18.02
CA ASP A 562 25.48 -28.86 17.66
C ASP A 562 25.86 -28.21 16.31
N MET A 563 27.00 -27.52 16.24
CA MET A 563 27.45 -26.76 15.06
C MET A 563 28.92 -27.10 14.73
N PRO A 564 29.20 -28.32 14.23
CA PRO A 564 30.56 -28.74 13.93
C PRO A 564 31.18 -27.88 12.83
N GLU A 565 32.43 -27.47 13.05
CA GLU A 565 33.18 -26.62 12.12
C GLU A 565 33.28 -27.27 10.73
N GLY A 566 32.94 -26.52 9.68
CA GLY A 566 32.97 -26.98 8.29
C GLY A 566 31.73 -27.74 7.81
N TYR A 567 30.68 -27.86 8.63
CA TYR A 567 29.42 -28.52 8.28
C TYR A 567 28.22 -27.56 8.37
N PHE A 568 27.15 -27.89 7.66
CA PHE A 568 25.89 -27.15 7.72
C PHE A 568 25.07 -27.50 8.99
N ASN A 569 24.20 -26.59 9.42
CA ASN A 569 23.27 -26.74 10.54
C ASN A 569 21.96 -25.99 10.23
N ILE A 570 20.94 -26.12 11.09
CA ILE A 570 19.60 -25.54 10.82
C ILE A 570 19.57 -23.99 10.79
N ASN A 571 20.63 -23.32 11.27
CA ASN A 571 20.74 -21.87 11.21
C ASN A 571 21.42 -21.39 9.92
N ASP A 572 21.91 -22.29 9.06
CA ASP A 572 22.42 -21.91 7.74
C ASP A 572 21.30 -21.64 6.74
N LYS A 573 21.57 -20.74 5.79
CA LYS A 573 20.64 -20.40 4.72
C LYS A 573 20.43 -21.59 3.79
N ILE A 574 19.18 -21.80 3.38
CA ILE A 574 18.79 -22.84 2.41
C ILE A 574 19.60 -22.70 1.12
N GLY A 575 19.77 -21.46 0.63
CA GLY A 575 20.56 -21.20 -0.58
C GLY A 575 22.03 -21.62 -0.46
N ASP A 576 22.64 -21.50 0.72
CA ASP A 576 24.02 -21.96 0.95
C ASP A 576 24.10 -23.49 1.03
N ILE A 577 23.14 -24.12 1.72
CA ILE A 577 23.05 -25.59 1.81
C ILE A 577 22.87 -26.19 0.41
N MET A 578 22.02 -25.59 -0.43
CA MET A 578 21.73 -26.09 -1.78
C MET A 578 22.92 -26.00 -2.77
N LYS A 579 23.98 -25.24 -2.45
CA LYS A 579 25.22 -25.23 -3.25
C LYS A 579 25.96 -26.56 -3.19
N ALA A 580 25.78 -27.34 -2.11
CA ALA A 580 26.29 -28.70 -2.00
C ALA A 580 25.28 -29.72 -2.55
N ASN A 581 25.74 -30.71 -3.32
CA ASN A 581 24.86 -31.74 -3.89
C ASN A 581 24.05 -32.49 -2.83
N GLU A 582 24.71 -32.89 -1.73
CA GLU A 582 24.06 -33.56 -0.59
C GLU A 582 23.08 -32.62 0.14
N GLY A 583 23.40 -31.33 0.22
CA GLY A 583 22.54 -30.31 0.81
C GLY A 583 21.28 -30.06 -0.03
N LYS A 584 21.41 -30.01 -1.36
CA LYS A 584 20.26 -29.92 -2.26
C LYS A 584 19.31 -31.11 -2.09
N MET A 585 19.84 -32.33 -2.06
CA MET A 585 19.03 -33.53 -1.81
C MET A 585 18.32 -33.49 -0.46
N PHE A 586 18.99 -33.00 0.59
CA PHE A 586 18.38 -32.83 1.90
C PHE A 586 17.20 -31.84 1.88
N ILE A 587 17.36 -30.69 1.23
CA ILE A 587 16.30 -29.68 1.11
C ILE A 587 15.13 -30.22 0.28
N ASP A 588 15.40 -30.89 -0.85
CA ASP A 588 14.36 -31.50 -1.68
C ASP A 588 13.54 -32.54 -0.88
N GLU A 589 14.23 -33.40 -0.09
CA GLU A 589 13.57 -34.40 0.78
C GLU A 589 12.78 -33.74 1.91
N LEU A 590 13.32 -32.69 2.53
CA LEU A 590 12.64 -31.92 3.58
C LEU A 590 11.36 -31.27 3.06
N MET A 591 11.42 -30.62 1.89
CA MET A 591 10.25 -30.00 1.24
C MET A 591 9.19 -31.04 0.88
N LEU A 592 9.60 -32.18 0.31
CA LEU A 592 8.70 -33.31 0.03
C LEU A 592 8.03 -33.85 1.31
N LYS A 593 8.75 -33.90 2.44
CA LYS A 593 8.21 -34.34 3.72
C LYS A 593 7.20 -33.36 4.27
N ILE A 594 7.49 -32.05 4.19
CA ILE A 594 6.56 -30.98 4.60
C ILE A 594 5.29 -31.04 3.75
N MET A 595 5.42 -31.15 2.42
CA MET A 595 4.27 -31.25 1.50
C MET A 595 3.39 -32.48 1.78
N LYS A 596 3.97 -33.61 2.24
CA LYS A 596 3.22 -34.84 2.56
C LYS A 596 2.59 -34.87 3.94
N GLY A 597 3.05 -34.03 4.88
CA GLY A 597 2.57 -33.98 6.27
C GLY A 597 1.46 -32.95 6.52
N ALA A 598 1.01 -32.27 5.48
CA ALA A 598 0.02 -31.21 5.49
C ALA A 598 -1.42 -31.76 5.47
N ASP A 599 -2.18 -31.59 6.55
CA ASP A 599 -3.64 -31.75 6.52
C ASP A 599 -4.29 -30.44 6.01
N GLY A 600 -5.16 -30.54 5.01
CA GLY A 600 -6.08 -29.49 4.57
C GLY A 600 -5.45 -28.21 4.00
N GLY A 601 -4.92 -27.33 4.87
CA GLY A 601 -4.46 -25.98 4.50
C GLY A 601 -3.06 -25.91 3.89
N ALA A 602 -2.15 -26.82 4.26
CA ALA A 602 -0.83 -26.86 3.64
C ALA A 602 -0.84 -27.63 2.29
N ALA A 603 -1.92 -28.34 1.96
CA ALA A 603 -2.18 -28.82 0.60
C ALA A 603 -2.56 -27.65 -0.32
N GLU A 604 -3.33 -26.67 0.17
CA GLU A 604 -3.65 -25.43 -0.56
C GLU A 604 -2.43 -24.52 -0.71
N ALA A 605 -1.56 -24.41 0.30
CA ALA A 605 -0.27 -23.73 0.18
C ALA A 605 0.69 -24.45 -0.79
N ALA A 606 0.63 -25.79 -0.83
CA ALA A 606 1.37 -26.60 -1.80
C ALA A 606 0.78 -26.50 -3.23
N GLU A 607 -0.53 -26.30 -3.38
CA GLU A 607 -1.20 -26.02 -4.66
C GLU A 607 -0.90 -24.61 -5.16
N ALA A 608 -0.89 -23.62 -4.27
CA ALA A 608 -0.40 -22.25 -4.53
C ALA A 608 1.08 -22.27 -4.96
N ALA A 609 1.91 -23.06 -4.28
CA ALA A 609 3.31 -23.29 -4.63
C ALA A 609 3.48 -24.05 -5.97
N ALA A 610 2.58 -24.97 -6.30
CA ALA A 610 2.59 -25.70 -7.56
C ALA A 610 2.12 -24.81 -8.73
N GLY A 611 1.20 -23.87 -8.50
CA GLY A 611 0.74 -22.87 -9.47
C GLY A 611 1.72 -21.71 -9.70
N ALA A 612 2.59 -21.41 -8.73
CA ALA A 612 3.55 -20.29 -8.77
C ALA A 612 4.84 -20.57 -9.56
N GLY A 613 5.05 -21.80 -10.04
CA GLY A 613 6.32 -22.22 -10.62
C GLY A 613 7.37 -22.48 -9.52
N SER A 614 7.94 -23.69 -9.53
CA SER A 614 8.85 -24.16 -8.46
C SER A 614 10.12 -23.32 -8.29
N GLU A 615 10.52 -22.57 -9.32
CA GLU A 615 11.76 -21.79 -9.32
C GLU A 615 11.64 -20.48 -8.52
N GLY A 616 10.51 -19.75 -8.63
CA GLY A 616 10.28 -18.49 -7.92
C GLY A 616 10.17 -18.70 -6.40
N LEU A 617 9.43 -19.73 -5.99
CA LEU A 617 9.33 -20.12 -4.58
C LEU A 617 10.68 -20.52 -3.99
N MET A 618 11.47 -21.34 -4.71
CA MET A 618 12.79 -21.75 -4.22
C MET A 618 13.76 -20.57 -4.13
N LYS A 619 13.69 -19.61 -5.07
CA LYS A 619 14.47 -18.37 -5.00
C LYS A 619 14.13 -17.58 -3.73
N MET A 620 12.86 -17.45 -3.39
CA MET A 620 12.41 -16.81 -2.15
C MET A 620 12.91 -17.56 -0.89
N LEU A 621 12.68 -18.89 -0.82
CA LEU A 621 13.07 -19.71 0.32
C LEU A 621 14.59 -19.75 0.55
N SER A 622 15.40 -19.57 -0.51
CA SER A 622 16.85 -19.61 -0.43
C SER A 622 17.45 -18.60 0.57
N GLY A 623 16.76 -17.48 0.83
CA GLY A 623 17.19 -16.46 1.78
C GLY A 623 16.96 -16.82 3.25
N PHE A 624 16.08 -17.79 3.53
CA PHE A 624 15.79 -18.23 4.89
C PHE A 624 16.79 -19.23 5.43
N THR A 625 16.96 -19.23 6.75
CA THR A 625 17.54 -20.38 7.45
C THR A 625 16.53 -21.54 7.48
N VAL A 626 17.02 -22.77 7.57
CA VAL A 626 16.13 -23.95 7.68
C VAL A 626 15.20 -23.80 8.89
N LYS A 627 15.73 -23.41 10.05
CA LYS A 627 14.94 -23.17 11.27
C LYS A 627 13.82 -22.16 11.02
N ARG A 628 14.11 -21.04 10.34
CA ARG A 628 13.11 -20.00 10.10
C ARG A 628 12.03 -20.42 9.13
N MET A 629 12.39 -21.11 8.04
CA MET A 629 11.41 -21.68 7.11
C MET A 629 10.42 -22.59 7.85
N LEU A 630 10.92 -23.46 8.74
CA LEU A 630 10.09 -24.39 9.52
C LEU A 630 9.17 -23.66 10.51
N ASN A 631 9.66 -22.59 11.15
CA ASN A 631 8.85 -21.77 12.05
C ASN A 631 7.72 -21.05 11.29
N LEU A 632 8.02 -20.43 10.14
CA LEU A 632 7.04 -19.72 9.31
C LEU A 632 5.95 -20.66 8.76
N MET A 633 6.31 -21.87 8.35
CA MET A 633 5.35 -22.86 7.85
C MET A 633 4.42 -23.41 8.94
N GLY A 634 4.84 -23.37 10.22
CA GLY A 634 4.00 -23.74 11.36
C GLY A 634 2.98 -22.67 11.72
N THR A 635 3.33 -21.38 11.61
CA THR A 635 2.46 -20.26 12.00
C THR A 635 1.54 -19.77 10.89
N ALA A 636 1.97 -19.77 9.63
CA ALA A 636 1.22 -19.19 8.51
C ALA A 636 0.24 -20.14 7.80
N GLY A 637 0.27 -21.45 8.08
CA GLY A 637 -0.46 -22.47 7.30
C GLY A 637 -1.34 -23.43 8.10
N GLY A 638 -1.56 -23.18 9.40
CA GLY A 638 -2.23 -24.14 10.28
C GLY A 638 -1.49 -25.49 10.42
N GLY A 639 -0.22 -25.54 10.02
CA GLY A 639 0.62 -26.73 10.07
C GLY A 639 1.10 -27.04 11.48
N LYS A 640 1.38 -28.32 11.76
CA LYS A 640 1.97 -28.73 13.04
C LYS A 640 3.35 -28.09 13.21
N GLN A 641 3.54 -27.31 14.27
CA GLN A 641 4.84 -26.76 14.64
C GLN A 641 5.85 -27.89 14.90
N PHE A 642 7.06 -27.77 14.36
CA PHE A 642 8.12 -28.76 14.57
C PHE A 642 8.53 -28.77 16.05
N THR A 643 8.61 -29.96 16.64
CA THR A 643 9.07 -30.16 18.02
C THR A 643 10.58 -29.94 18.14
N LYS A 644 11.05 -29.70 19.37
CA LYS A 644 12.48 -29.59 19.70
C LYS A 644 13.28 -30.80 19.19
N GLU A 645 12.77 -32.01 19.42
CA GLU A 645 13.42 -33.24 18.97
C GLU A 645 13.51 -33.34 17.44
N GLU A 646 12.46 -32.94 16.72
CA GLU A 646 12.45 -32.94 15.25
C GLU A 646 13.46 -31.94 14.67
N LEU A 647 13.59 -30.75 15.27
CA LEU A 647 14.59 -29.76 14.88
C LEU A 647 16.02 -30.25 15.13
N LEU A 648 16.27 -30.90 16.27
CA LEU A 648 17.58 -31.48 16.57
C LEU A 648 17.93 -32.66 15.65
N GLU A 649 16.94 -33.46 15.25
CA GLU A 649 17.14 -34.53 14.28
C GLU A 649 17.53 -33.98 12.91
N LEU A 650 16.83 -32.93 12.44
CA LEU A 650 17.17 -32.23 11.20
C LEU A 650 18.58 -31.62 11.28
N ASN A 651 18.93 -31.01 12.42
CA ASN A 651 20.26 -30.48 12.64
C ASN A 651 21.34 -31.55 12.58
N SER A 652 21.12 -32.70 13.21
CA SER A 652 22.07 -33.83 13.18
C SER A 652 22.28 -34.38 11.76
N LYS A 653 21.27 -34.29 10.88
CA LYS A 653 21.39 -34.65 9.46
C LYS A 653 22.21 -33.62 8.69
N LEU A 654 21.94 -32.33 8.89
CA LEU A 654 22.72 -31.24 8.29
C LEU A 654 24.19 -31.26 8.72
N ASN A 655 24.47 -31.58 9.98
CA ASN A 655 25.83 -31.70 10.53
C ASN A 655 26.69 -32.79 9.86
N LYS A 656 26.11 -33.60 8.97
CA LYS A 656 26.85 -34.59 8.17
C LYS A 656 27.21 -34.08 6.77
N ILE A 657 26.64 -32.93 6.37
CA ILE A 657 26.84 -32.29 5.07
C ILE A 657 27.91 -31.22 5.20
N LYS A 658 28.98 -31.33 4.42
CA LYS A 658 30.07 -30.35 4.43
C LYS A 658 29.70 -29.08 3.67
N ARG A 659 30.19 -27.94 4.17
CA ARG A 659 30.09 -26.62 3.52
C ARG A 659 30.86 -26.56 2.20
#